data_AF-M2RME4-F1
#
_entry.id   AF-M2RME4-F1
#
_cell.length_a   1.000
_cell.length_b   1.000
_cell.length_c   1.000
_cell.angle_alpha   90.00
_cell.angle_beta   90.00
_cell.angle_gamma   90.00
#
_symmetry.space_group_name_H-M   'P 1'
#
loop_
_entity.id
_entity.type
_entity.pdbx_description
1 polymer ?
#
loop_
_entity_poly.entity_id
_entity_poly.type
_entity_poly.pdbx_seq_one_letter_code
_entity_poly.pdbx_strand_id
1 'polypeptide(L)'
;MIKHILLASLTVGALARPAALSDIKRSNVTNLNVKISVANGLLDTPTDGRIVLMFAPAGTNPLDDTDVTSSPNKIFGKNVYGFGSDKAVTLSGGSNDSTATGVFGWPNPSLDNIDPGTYSVQAFLTRYETVTRSDGSKVSLRFPCGDVVQLTFNNITEVPNFNGKEIGGCNQGNYEDTEFLKHIKIRSKKLSKFWGRDMYVGANIVLPAGYNANDTKTRYPVIYHQNHWTGGFGAYKYGENETFTSIWDKGIIPATDSKPERPVPKFITVAFRHEAPYYDDSYAVNTANLGPYGDALNDELLPYIDQKFNTIRSPYARIQDGGSTGGWESIANVIYRPDLFGACFSSYPDSLSFYRHQDIALYTASNAYTRDDGTAVPSIRTFVNGTQVIEATVASENHWELTFGTSSRSFNQWDVWNAVFGVQGYNNYPLEPWDKVTGEIYPHAIAYWKQFDLTEYIIANFKSSRNLGTALADRLFVYVGSWDTYFLNEGVQEFRDRTDEVGGKGWANVTILPEKTHGGNYQDRDIWEYLELVEGWVKVHAPGGPKSLCEECTAPSTRGNVWDEVIKYGGRNAAVQRQADPRIEGADKVSVGQIVRANVGRWDPGVKLTAQWILNSKPACETFAVKQGANVTYTPTAKGHVQLLVTGEKRNYATETRKSQRVLIGR
;
A
#
# COMPACT_ATOMS: atom_id res chain seq x y z
N MET A 1 -4.93 -8.02 10.31
CA MET A 1 -3.57 -7.69 10.81
C MET A 1 -3.62 -6.93 12.15
N ILE A 2 -4.15 -7.56 13.20
CA ILE A 2 -3.74 -7.40 14.60
C ILE A 2 -3.89 -8.82 15.18
N LYS A 3 -2.86 -9.64 15.05
CA LYS A 3 -2.64 -10.73 15.98
C LYS A 3 -1.29 -10.42 16.54
N HIS A 4 -1.17 -10.36 17.87
CA HIS A 4 0.00 -10.71 18.68
C HIS A 4 -0.17 -9.99 20.03
N ILE A 5 -0.81 -10.64 21.00
CA ILE A 5 -0.45 -10.45 22.42
C ILE A 5 -0.47 -11.81 23.12
N LEU A 6 0.69 -12.09 23.72
CA LEU A 6 1.03 -13.20 24.61
C LEU A 6 -0.05 -13.48 25.66
N LEU A 7 -0.40 -14.76 25.79
CA LEU A 7 -0.87 -15.31 27.05
C LEU A 7 0.36 -15.57 27.95
N ALA A 8 0.44 -14.89 29.09
CA ALA A 8 1.27 -15.32 30.22
C ALA A 8 0.35 -15.57 31.42
N SER A 9 0.17 -16.83 31.77
CA SER A 9 -0.56 -17.27 32.97
C SER A 9 0.38 -17.35 34.18
N LEU A 10 0.05 -16.68 35.29
CA LEU A 10 0.51 -17.08 36.62
C LEU A 10 -0.53 -16.72 37.69
N THR A 11 -0.72 -17.65 38.62
CA THR A 11 -1.88 -17.82 39.50
C THR A 11 -1.71 -17.23 40.91
N VAL A 12 -2.80 -16.62 41.38
CA VAL A 12 -3.36 -16.50 42.76
C VAL A 12 -2.61 -15.69 43.83
N GLY A 13 -3.29 -14.62 44.27
CA GLY A 13 -3.02 -13.92 45.54
C GLY A 13 -3.92 -12.70 45.79
N ALA A 14 -5.21 -12.95 46.07
CA ALA A 14 -6.17 -12.09 46.79
C ALA A 14 -6.46 -10.62 46.33
N LEU A 15 -7.69 -10.46 45.80
CA LEU A 15 -8.66 -9.36 46.00
C LEU A 15 -8.24 -7.90 45.69
N ALA A 16 -8.50 -7.47 44.45
CA ALA A 16 -9.12 -6.17 44.13
C ALA A 16 -9.80 -6.24 42.75
N ARG A 17 -11.01 -5.68 42.63
CA ARG A 17 -11.91 -5.78 41.46
C ARG A 17 -11.32 -5.12 40.19
N PRO A 18 -11.56 -5.66 38.97
CA PRO A 18 -11.19 -4.98 37.73
C PRO A 18 -12.09 -3.75 37.50
N ALA A 19 -11.47 -2.64 37.06
CA ALA A 19 -12.13 -1.39 36.70
C ALA A 19 -12.86 -1.51 35.35
N ALA A 20 -13.98 -0.79 35.22
CA ALA A 20 -15.05 -1.06 34.26
C ALA A 20 -14.77 -0.56 32.83
N LEU A 21 -15.10 -1.41 31.84
CA LEU A 21 -15.48 -1.00 30.49
C LEU A 21 -16.65 0.01 30.59
N SER A 22 -16.57 1.14 29.88
CA SER A 22 -17.69 2.06 29.82
C SER A 22 -18.74 1.53 28.85
N ASP A 23 -19.76 0.84 29.38
CA ASP A 23 -20.93 0.41 28.63
C ASP A 23 -21.90 1.59 28.43
N ILE A 24 -22.17 1.97 27.18
CA ILE A 24 -23.09 3.05 26.83
C ILE A 24 -24.41 2.45 26.35
N LYS A 25 -25.52 2.79 27.02
CA LYS A 25 -26.88 2.38 26.64
C LYS A 25 -27.49 3.39 25.65
N ARG A 26 -27.77 2.97 24.42
CA ARG A 26 -28.56 3.73 23.45
C ARG A 26 -30.06 3.45 23.65
N SER A 27 -30.86 4.49 23.88
CA SER A 27 -32.33 4.48 23.80
C SER A 27 -32.82 4.90 22.40
N ASN A 28 -34.13 4.82 22.11
CA ASN A 28 -34.79 5.15 20.83
C ASN A 28 -34.69 6.65 20.42
N VAL A 29 -33.48 7.21 20.39
CA VAL A 29 -33.21 8.58 19.95
C VAL A 29 -32.67 8.50 18.53
N THR A 30 -33.35 9.17 17.60
CA THR A 30 -32.78 9.56 16.31
C THR A 30 -31.78 10.68 16.56
N ASN A 31 -30.58 10.62 15.96
CA ASN A 31 -29.43 11.55 16.14
C ASN A 31 -28.47 11.19 17.29
N LEU A 32 -27.70 10.09 17.14
CA LEU A 32 -26.60 9.78 18.05
C LEU A 32 -25.47 10.81 17.88
N ASN A 33 -25.15 11.52 18.96
CA ASN A 33 -24.06 12.50 19.00
C ASN A 33 -22.98 12.02 19.96
N VAL A 34 -21.78 11.77 19.46
CA VAL A 34 -20.62 11.45 20.28
C VAL A 34 -19.69 12.65 20.30
N LYS A 35 -19.59 13.30 21.45
CA LYS A 35 -18.68 14.43 21.68
C LYS A 35 -17.39 13.91 22.28
N ILE A 36 -16.28 14.18 21.62
CA ILE A 36 -14.93 13.76 22.00
C ILE A 36 -14.12 15.00 22.33
N SER A 37 -13.45 14.98 23.47
CA SER A 37 -12.51 16.01 23.93
C SER A 37 -11.27 15.35 24.49
N VAL A 38 -10.14 16.05 24.45
CA VAL A 38 -8.86 15.57 24.98
C VAL A 38 -8.55 16.30 26.28
N ALA A 39 -8.06 15.55 27.29
CA ALA A 39 -7.60 16.13 28.54
C ALA A 39 -6.36 17.02 28.32
N ASN A 40 -6.21 18.07 29.14
CA ASN A 40 -5.01 18.90 29.12
C ASN A 40 -3.74 18.05 29.33
N GLY A 41 -2.71 18.28 28.49
CA GLY A 41 -1.43 17.58 28.57
C GLY A 41 -1.36 16.24 27.83
N LEU A 42 -2.45 15.75 27.23
CA LEU A 42 -2.41 14.54 26.39
C LEU A 42 -1.98 14.85 24.95
N LEU A 43 -2.26 16.06 24.47
CA LEU A 43 -1.74 16.60 23.21
C LEU A 43 -1.05 17.93 23.52
N ASP A 44 0.26 18.00 23.26
CA ASP A 44 1.06 19.20 23.51
C ASP A 44 0.74 20.35 22.54
N THR A 45 0.19 20.02 21.37
CA THR A 45 -0.15 20.98 20.30
C THR A 45 -1.45 20.58 19.60
N PRO A 46 -2.24 21.55 19.10
CA PRO A 46 -3.35 21.27 18.19
C PRO A 46 -2.88 20.38 17.03
N THR A 47 -3.58 19.27 16.83
CA THR A 47 -3.14 18.17 15.97
C THR A 47 -4.18 17.89 14.89
N ASP A 48 -3.72 17.83 13.64
CA ASP A 48 -4.51 17.30 12.54
C ASP A 48 -4.47 15.77 12.58
N GLY A 49 -5.53 15.12 12.14
CA GLY A 49 -5.59 13.67 12.23
C GLY A 49 -6.90 13.08 11.76
N ARG A 50 -7.12 11.85 12.15
CA ARG A 50 -8.39 11.16 12.00
C ARG A 50 -8.77 10.50 13.30
N ILE A 51 -9.98 10.76 13.75
CA ILE A 51 -10.58 10.03 14.86
C ILE A 51 -11.31 8.84 14.27
N VAL A 52 -11.05 7.67 14.84
CA VAL A 52 -11.83 6.46 14.62
C VAL A 52 -12.57 6.14 15.91
N LEU A 53 -13.88 5.91 15.81
CA LEU A 53 -14.81 5.62 16.89
C LEU A 53 -15.41 4.24 16.63
N MET A 54 -15.34 3.36 17.63
CA MET A 54 -15.77 1.98 17.53
C MET A 54 -16.83 1.68 18.59
N PHE A 55 -17.87 0.96 18.17
CA PHE A 55 -18.90 0.38 19.04
C PHE A 55 -18.83 -1.15 18.90
N ALA A 56 -18.42 -1.82 19.97
CA ALA A 56 -18.35 -3.27 20.07
C ALA A 56 -19.48 -3.80 20.96
N PRO A 57 -19.85 -5.09 20.86
CA PRO A 57 -20.74 -5.73 21.82
C PRO A 57 -20.33 -5.46 23.27
N ALA A 58 -21.30 -5.26 24.16
CA ALA A 58 -21.02 -5.01 25.57
C ALA A 58 -20.13 -6.11 26.18
N GLY A 59 -19.12 -5.70 26.94
CA GLY A 59 -18.15 -6.62 27.55
C GLY A 59 -17.00 -7.06 26.62
N THR A 60 -16.96 -6.59 25.37
CA THR A 60 -15.86 -6.86 24.44
C THR A 60 -15.00 -5.61 24.27
N ASN A 61 -13.68 -5.77 24.26
CA ASN A 61 -12.79 -4.65 23.97
C ASN A 61 -12.83 -4.37 22.46
N PRO A 62 -13.18 -3.14 22.01
CA PRO A 62 -13.32 -2.84 20.58
C PRO A 62 -12.07 -3.11 19.73
N LEU A 63 -10.87 -3.13 20.33
CA LEU A 63 -9.64 -3.42 19.61
C LEU A 63 -9.33 -4.92 19.46
N ASP A 64 -10.05 -5.81 20.14
CA ASP A 64 -9.79 -7.25 20.09
C ASP A 64 -10.07 -7.84 18.70
N ASP A 65 -11.09 -7.33 18.01
CA ASP A 65 -11.41 -7.72 16.64
C ASP A 65 -11.88 -6.52 15.81
N THR A 66 -11.03 -6.10 14.88
CA THR A 66 -11.32 -5.05 13.91
C THR A 66 -11.31 -5.59 12.48
N ASP A 67 -11.17 -6.90 12.28
CA ASP A 67 -11.04 -7.52 10.97
C ASP A 67 -12.35 -7.43 10.17
N VAL A 68 -12.25 -7.13 8.88
CA VAL A 68 -13.41 -6.98 7.99
C VAL A 68 -14.26 -8.26 7.89
N THR A 69 -13.67 -9.43 8.10
CA THR A 69 -14.34 -10.74 7.95
C THR A 69 -15.06 -11.20 9.21
N SER A 70 -14.64 -10.74 10.39
CA SER A 70 -15.13 -11.26 11.68
C SER A 70 -15.65 -10.21 12.64
N SER A 71 -15.23 -8.95 12.50
CA SER A 71 -15.50 -7.93 13.51
C SER A 71 -17.00 -7.65 13.66
N PRO A 72 -17.55 -7.73 14.88
CA PRO A 72 -18.93 -7.32 15.15
C PRO A 72 -19.08 -5.79 15.23
N ASN A 73 -17.96 -5.07 15.20
CA ASN A 73 -17.91 -3.65 15.53
C ASN A 73 -18.65 -2.79 14.50
N LYS A 74 -19.12 -1.63 14.98
CA LYS A 74 -19.51 -0.51 14.14
C LYS A 74 -18.41 0.55 14.23
N ILE A 75 -17.71 0.78 13.13
CA ILE A 75 -16.49 1.60 13.07
C ILE A 75 -16.79 2.86 12.28
N PHE A 76 -16.45 4.03 12.82
CA PHE A 76 -16.73 5.33 12.22
C PHE A 76 -15.48 6.20 12.22
N GLY A 77 -15.19 6.84 11.09
CA GLY A 77 -14.02 7.71 10.94
C GLY A 77 -14.40 9.15 10.58
N LYS A 78 -13.66 10.11 11.12
CA LYS A 78 -13.77 11.54 10.78
C LYS A 78 -12.40 12.23 10.85
N ASN A 79 -12.04 12.96 9.79
CA ASN A 79 -10.86 13.81 9.81
C ASN A 79 -11.08 14.99 10.77
N VAL A 80 -10.04 15.34 11.54
CA VAL A 80 -10.03 16.46 12.47
C VAL A 80 -8.86 17.38 12.17
N TYR A 81 -9.05 18.68 12.37
CA TYR A 81 -8.05 19.72 12.08
C TYR A 81 -7.88 20.62 13.30
N GLY A 82 -6.64 20.82 13.73
CA GLY A 82 -6.28 21.54 14.95
C GLY A 82 -7.03 21.02 16.18
N PHE A 83 -7.11 19.71 16.36
CA PHE A 83 -7.77 19.09 17.51
C PHE A 83 -6.82 19.10 18.73
N GLY A 84 -7.32 19.57 19.86
CA GLY A 84 -6.54 19.81 21.08
C GLY A 84 -7.44 19.96 22.29
N SER A 85 -6.87 20.28 23.45
CA SER A 85 -7.62 20.32 24.71
C SER A 85 -8.63 21.49 24.80
N ASP A 86 -8.50 22.50 23.95
CA ASP A 86 -9.42 23.63 23.81
C ASP A 86 -10.61 23.35 22.88
N LYS A 87 -10.58 22.22 22.14
CA LYS A 87 -11.54 21.92 21.08
C LYS A 87 -12.14 20.53 21.24
N ALA A 88 -13.45 20.48 21.46
CA ALA A 88 -14.20 19.23 21.33
C ALA A 88 -14.68 19.02 19.88
N VAL A 89 -14.75 17.76 19.46
CA VAL A 89 -15.31 17.38 18.16
C VAL A 89 -16.54 16.51 18.37
N THR A 90 -17.58 16.78 17.60
CA THR A 90 -18.78 15.95 17.57
C THR A 90 -18.76 15.06 16.32
N LEU A 91 -18.97 13.77 16.53
CA LEU A 91 -19.30 12.80 15.49
C LEU A 91 -20.80 12.53 15.58
N SER A 92 -21.50 12.74 14.47
CA SER A 92 -22.96 12.62 14.36
C SER A 92 -23.34 12.34 12.91
N GLY A 93 -24.39 11.56 12.70
CA GLY A 93 -24.83 11.15 11.36
C GLY A 93 -23.74 10.45 10.57
N GLY A 94 -23.69 10.72 9.27
CA GLY A 94 -22.71 10.19 8.33
C GLY A 94 -23.32 9.98 6.95
N SER A 95 -22.50 9.95 5.90
CA SER A 95 -22.98 9.81 4.53
C SER A 95 -21.92 9.33 3.57
N ASN A 96 -22.37 8.82 2.43
CA ASN A 96 -21.54 8.48 1.28
C ASN A 96 -20.96 9.71 0.56
N ASP A 97 -21.52 10.90 0.78
CA ASP A 97 -21.21 12.08 -0.05
C ASP A 97 -20.12 12.98 0.56
N SER A 98 -19.97 12.99 1.88
CA SER A 98 -19.09 13.95 2.59
C SER A 98 -17.88 13.32 3.28
N THR A 99 -17.40 12.16 2.81
CA THR A 99 -16.38 11.34 3.48
C THR A 99 -15.08 12.07 3.86
N ALA A 100 -14.71 13.13 3.14
CA ALA A 100 -13.50 13.93 3.40
C ALA A 100 -13.60 14.82 4.65
N THR A 101 -14.81 15.25 5.02
CA THR A 101 -15.07 16.24 6.10
C THR A 101 -16.09 15.77 7.15
N GLY A 102 -17.00 14.89 6.73
CA GLY A 102 -18.04 14.28 7.55
C GLY A 102 -17.62 12.96 8.18
N VAL A 103 -18.59 12.33 8.86
CA VAL A 103 -18.45 10.95 9.37
C VAL A 103 -18.74 9.97 8.23
N PHE A 104 -17.93 8.93 8.14
CA PHE A 104 -18.25 7.72 7.37
C PHE A 104 -18.09 6.51 8.27
N GLY A 105 -18.95 5.50 8.11
CA GLY A 105 -18.91 4.29 8.92
C GLY A 105 -19.01 2.99 8.14
N TRP A 106 -18.62 1.91 8.80
CA TRP A 106 -18.75 0.54 8.36
C TRP A 106 -19.32 -0.32 9.50
N PRO A 107 -20.22 -1.27 9.23
CA PRO A 107 -20.84 -1.55 7.93
C PRO A 107 -21.89 -0.50 7.52
N ASN A 108 -22.27 0.40 8.44
CA ASN A 108 -23.28 1.42 8.18
C ASN A 108 -22.63 2.80 7.98
N PRO A 109 -22.98 3.57 6.93
CA PRO A 109 -22.33 4.85 6.63
C PRO A 109 -22.64 5.97 7.64
N SER A 110 -23.66 5.81 8.48
CA SER A 110 -24.13 6.80 9.45
C SER A 110 -24.25 6.22 10.85
N LEU A 111 -23.86 6.99 11.86
CA LEU A 111 -24.06 6.71 13.29
C LEU A 111 -25.54 6.55 13.66
N ASP A 112 -26.43 7.19 12.90
CA ASP A 112 -27.88 7.11 13.14
C ASP A 112 -28.41 5.69 12.96
N ASN A 113 -27.71 4.88 12.15
CA ASN A 113 -28.04 3.51 11.81
C ASN A 113 -27.41 2.47 12.75
N ILE A 114 -26.84 2.88 13.89
CA ILE A 114 -26.51 1.93 14.96
C ILE A 114 -27.81 1.51 15.65
N ASP A 115 -28.00 0.22 15.90
CA ASP A 115 -29.18 -0.25 16.61
C ASP A 115 -29.21 0.22 18.07
N PRO A 116 -30.37 0.41 18.69
CA PRO A 116 -30.46 0.59 20.13
C PRO A 116 -29.87 -0.61 20.88
N GLY A 117 -29.00 -0.37 21.86
CA GLY A 117 -28.30 -1.43 22.57
C GLY A 117 -27.27 -0.91 23.57
N THR A 118 -26.61 -1.85 24.25
CA THR A 118 -25.46 -1.56 25.12
C THR A 118 -24.19 -1.91 24.35
N TYR A 119 -23.24 -0.97 24.31
CA TYR A 119 -21.98 -1.13 23.58
C TYR A 119 -20.79 -0.77 24.46
N SER A 120 -19.69 -1.50 24.27
CA SER A 120 -18.37 -1.05 24.69
C SER A 120 -17.84 -0.10 23.61
N VAL A 121 -17.43 1.11 24.00
CA VAL A 121 -17.11 2.19 23.06
C VAL A 121 -15.68 2.69 23.26
N GLN A 122 -14.94 2.85 22.17
CA GLN A 122 -13.58 3.36 22.19
C GLN A 122 -13.32 4.28 21.00
N ALA A 123 -12.47 5.27 21.20
CA ALA A 123 -11.96 6.09 20.11
C ALA A 123 -10.45 6.24 20.18
N PHE A 124 -9.82 6.42 19.03
CA PHE A 124 -8.42 6.76 18.92
C PHE A 124 -8.19 7.84 17.89
N LEU A 125 -7.14 8.63 18.12
CA LEU A 125 -6.67 9.64 17.18
C LEU A 125 -5.45 9.10 16.43
N THR A 126 -5.58 8.91 15.13
CA THR A 126 -4.45 8.79 14.22
C THR A 126 -3.93 10.19 13.91
N ARG A 127 -2.77 10.55 14.45
CA ARG A 127 -2.14 11.85 14.23
C ARG A 127 -1.60 11.94 12.81
N TYR A 128 -1.80 13.09 12.16
CA TYR A 128 -1.20 13.40 10.87
C TYR A 128 -0.16 14.50 10.99
N GLU A 129 0.93 14.33 10.25
CA GLU A 129 1.96 15.33 10.05
C GLU A 129 1.90 15.83 8.61
N THR A 130 1.92 17.15 8.44
CA THR A 130 1.96 17.78 7.13
C THR A 130 3.40 18.00 6.70
N VAL A 131 3.78 17.39 5.57
CA VAL A 131 5.12 17.50 4.98
C VAL A 131 5.03 18.05 3.56
N THR A 132 6.12 18.69 3.12
CA THR A 132 6.29 19.09 1.72
C THR A 132 7.33 18.19 1.08
N ARG A 133 6.93 17.41 0.08
CA ARG A 133 7.86 16.56 -0.66
C ARG A 133 8.78 17.39 -1.54
N SER A 134 9.90 16.80 -1.99
CA SER A 134 10.90 17.47 -2.83
C SER A 134 10.38 17.96 -4.19
N ASP A 135 9.24 17.44 -4.66
CA ASP A 135 8.57 17.89 -5.88
C ASP A 135 7.56 19.04 -5.64
N GLY A 136 7.49 19.54 -4.40
CA GLY A 136 6.62 20.63 -3.98
C GLY A 136 5.21 20.22 -3.57
N SER A 137 4.83 18.94 -3.73
CA SER A 137 3.54 18.45 -3.26
C SER A 137 3.46 18.46 -1.72
N LYS A 138 2.29 18.82 -1.18
CA LYS A 138 2.04 18.86 0.27
C LYS A 138 1.00 17.83 0.66
N VAL A 139 1.34 16.98 1.61
CA VAL A 139 0.48 15.91 2.11
C VAL A 139 0.48 15.87 3.63
N SER A 140 -0.63 15.44 4.20
CA SER A 140 -0.80 15.20 5.64
C SER A 140 -0.99 13.71 5.84
N LEU A 141 -0.06 13.04 6.52
CA LEU A 141 0.00 11.58 6.62
C LEU A 141 0.34 11.14 8.04
N ARG A 142 -0.03 9.89 8.37
CA ARG A 142 0.53 9.20 9.53
C ARG A 142 1.95 8.78 9.16
N PHE A 143 2.96 9.36 9.80
CA PHE A 143 4.29 8.80 9.70
C PHE A 143 4.43 7.63 10.69
N PRO A 144 5.29 6.64 10.41
CA PRO A 144 5.59 5.54 11.33
C PRO A 144 6.12 6.00 12.71
N CYS A 145 6.37 7.30 12.89
CA CYS A 145 6.55 7.95 14.18
C CYS A 145 5.27 8.64 14.68
N GLY A 146 4.65 8.11 15.73
CA GLY A 146 3.57 8.79 16.45
C GLY A 146 2.71 7.86 17.29
N ASP A 147 2.52 8.24 18.55
CA ASP A 147 1.65 7.54 19.49
C ASP A 147 0.22 7.43 18.95
N VAL A 148 -0.39 6.24 19.10
CA VAL A 148 -1.84 6.13 19.08
C VAL A 148 -2.34 6.69 20.40
N VAL A 149 -2.86 7.92 20.36
CA VAL A 149 -3.50 8.50 21.54
C VAL A 149 -4.86 7.85 21.71
N GLN A 150 -4.99 6.99 22.72
CA GLN A 150 -6.29 6.47 23.11
C GLN A 150 -7.11 7.61 23.73
N LEU A 151 -8.31 7.83 23.18
CA LEU A 151 -9.22 8.85 23.67
C LEU A 151 -10.19 8.20 24.64
N THR A 152 -10.10 8.58 25.92
CA THR A 152 -10.93 8.01 26.98
C THR A 152 -12.33 8.63 26.95
N PHE A 153 -13.37 7.79 26.89
CA PHE A 153 -14.74 8.17 27.21
C PHE A 153 -14.98 8.07 28.72
N ASN A 154 -15.84 8.94 29.25
CA ASN A 154 -15.90 9.33 30.66
C ASN A 154 -16.31 8.20 31.64
N ASN A 155 -15.44 7.23 31.94
CA ASN A 155 -15.09 6.81 33.31
C ASN A 155 -13.81 5.92 33.34
N ILE A 156 -13.02 6.08 34.41
CA ILE A 156 -11.56 5.85 34.55
C ILE A 156 -11.07 4.39 34.34
N THR A 157 -9.96 4.23 33.60
CA THR A 157 -8.95 3.18 33.81
C THR A 157 -7.55 3.80 33.72
N GLU A 158 -6.59 3.26 34.49
CA GLU A 158 -5.21 3.78 34.57
C GLU A 158 -4.48 3.73 33.22
N VAL A 159 -3.75 4.80 32.93
CA VAL A 159 -2.76 4.86 31.85
C VAL A 159 -1.57 3.97 32.25
N PRO A 160 -1.20 2.94 31.48
CA PRO A 160 0.09 2.28 31.68
C PRO A 160 1.19 3.33 31.44
N ASN A 161 2.05 3.55 32.43
CA ASN A 161 3.22 4.42 32.26
C ASN A 161 4.11 3.84 31.14
N PHE A 162 4.21 4.58 30.04
CA PHE A 162 5.18 4.32 28.98
C PHE A 162 6.57 4.71 29.48
N ASN A 163 7.32 3.73 30.00
CA ASN A 163 8.70 3.90 30.48
C ASN A 163 9.75 3.45 29.45
N GLY A 164 9.51 3.71 28.16
CA GLY A 164 10.49 3.51 27.11
C GLY A 164 11.32 4.77 26.88
N LYS A 165 12.66 4.69 26.99
CA LYS A 165 13.57 5.69 26.41
C LYS A 165 13.96 5.22 25.01
N GLU A 166 13.28 5.71 23.98
CA GLU A 166 13.73 5.52 22.60
C GLU A 166 14.54 6.75 22.18
N ILE A 167 15.85 6.59 22.03
CA ILE A 167 16.71 7.58 21.38
C ILE A 167 16.82 7.19 19.90
N GLY A 168 16.20 7.98 19.03
CA GLY A 168 16.37 7.89 17.57
C GLY A 168 15.15 7.35 16.81
N GLY A 169 14.20 8.24 16.52
CA GLY A 169 13.12 8.14 15.51
C GLY A 169 12.46 6.76 15.37
N CYS A 170 11.21 6.66 15.84
CA CYS A 170 10.35 5.47 15.92
C CYS A 170 10.06 4.72 14.61
N ASN A 171 10.64 5.12 13.47
CA ASN A 171 10.26 4.55 12.18
C ASN A 171 10.51 3.04 12.14
N GLN A 172 11.59 2.53 12.77
CA GLN A 172 12.02 1.13 12.63
C GLN A 172 12.27 0.38 13.93
N GLY A 173 12.13 1.02 15.09
CA GLY A 173 12.67 0.50 16.34
C GLY A 173 14.21 0.41 16.34
N ASN A 174 14.79 0.41 17.54
CA ASN A 174 16.21 0.15 17.76
C ASN A 174 16.31 -1.12 18.63
N TYR A 175 16.55 -2.25 17.97
CA TYR A 175 16.63 -3.56 18.62
C TYR A 175 18.08 -3.88 18.99
N GLU A 176 18.25 -4.60 20.08
CA GLU A 176 19.56 -5.10 20.51
C GLU A 176 20.04 -6.24 19.59
N ASP A 177 21.33 -6.28 19.33
CA ASP A 177 21.96 -7.38 18.59
C ASP A 177 22.11 -8.62 19.47
N THR A 178 21.99 -9.80 18.85
CA THR A 178 22.41 -11.08 19.43
C THR A 178 23.66 -11.60 18.74
N GLU A 179 24.15 -12.79 19.07
CA GLU A 179 25.30 -13.39 18.38
C GLU A 179 25.08 -13.49 16.86
N PHE A 180 23.94 -14.06 16.46
CA PHE A 180 23.61 -14.35 15.07
C PHE A 180 22.67 -13.33 14.43
N LEU A 181 21.88 -12.57 15.19
CA LEU A 181 20.95 -11.56 14.65
C LEU A 181 21.49 -10.16 14.87
N LYS A 182 21.69 -9.41 13.79
CA LYS A 182 22.16 -8.02 13.81
C LYS A 182 21.10 -7.09 13.26
N HIS A 183 20.98 -5.91 13.86
CA HIS A 183 20.06 -4.87 13.46
C HIS A 183 20.85 -3.66 12.96
N ILE A 184 20.69 -3.36 11.69
CA ILE A 184 21.29 -2.16 11.11
C ILE A 184 20.22 -1.14 10.75
N LYS A 185 20.58 0.14 10.82
CA LYS A 185 19.74 1.28 10.47
C LYS A 185 20.62 2.39 9.92
N ILE A 186 20.22 2.97 8.79
CA ILE A 186 20.89 4.13 8.21
C ILE A 186 19.87 5.24 7.96
N ARG A 187 20.33 6.50 8.07
CA ARG A 187 19.58 7.64 7.56
C ARG A 187 19.69 7.62 6.03
N SER A 188 18.58 7.43 5.33
CA SER A 188 18.55 7.48 3.87
C SER A 188 18.66 8.93 3.41
N LYS A 189 19.65 9.25 2.58
CA LYS A 189 19.76 10.61 2.01
C LYS A 189 18.67 10.84 0.97
N LYS A 190 18.39 9.81 0.15
CA LYS A 190 17.38 9.86 -0.91
C LYS A 190 15.97 10.09 -0.33
N LEU A 191 15.54 9.29 0.64
CA LEU A 191 14.24 9.44 1.27
C LEU A 191 14.16 10.73 2.09
N SER A 192 15.22 11.09 2.81
CA SER A 192 15.19 12.32 3.61
C SER A 192 15.04 13.57 2.73
N LYS A 193 15.71 13.57 1.56
CA LYS A 193 15.53 14.62 0.56
C LYS A 193 14.10 14.63 0.04
N PHE A 194 13.54 13.48 -0.32
CA PHE A 194 12.20 13.38 -0.87
C PHE A 194 11.13 13.86 0.11
N TRP A 195 11.20 13.46 1.38
CA TRP A 195 10.19 13.80 2.39
C TRP A 195 10.43 15.13 3.09
N GLY A 196 11.58 15.77 2.87
CA GLY A 196 11.94 17.05 3.51
C GLY A 196 12.20 16.93 5.02
N ARG A 197 12.42 15.70 5.51
CA ARG A 197 12.67 15.36 6.92
C ARG A 197 13.58 14.15 7.01
N ASP A 198 14.10 13.86 8.19
CA ASP A 198 14.90 12.66 8.40
C ASP A 198 14.07 11.38 8.21
N MET A 199 14.55 10.52 7.30
CA MET A 199 13.97 9.21 7.00
C MET A 199 15.06 8.14 7.08
N TYR A 200 14.65 6.94 7.48
CA TYR A 200 15.56 5.83 7.80
C TYR A 200 15.11 4.57 7.07
N VAL A 201 16.07 3.71 6.76
CA VAL A 201 15.87 2.33 6.33
C VAL A 201 16.80 1.43 7.13
N GLY A 202 16.36 0.22 7.40
CA GLY A 202 17.09 -0.74 8.22
C GLY A 202 16.99 -2.15 7.67
N ALA A 203 17.68 -3.07 8.34
CA ALA A 203 17.57 -4.49 8.06
C ALA A 203 17.91 -5.33 9.29
N ASN A 204 17.31 -6.51 9.34
CA ASN A 204 17.57 -7.55 10.31
C ASN A 204 18.40 -8.63 9.59
N ILE A 205 19.62 -8.86 10.07
CA ILE A 205 20.64 -9.68 9.41
C ILE A 205 20.87 -10.94 10.24
N VAL A 206 20.51 -12.11 9.71
CA VAL A 206 20.83 -13.39 10.36
C VAL A 206 22.11 -13.95 9.76
N LEU A 207 23.09 -14.20 10.62
CA LEU A 207 24.39 -14.75 10.27
C LEU A 207 24.36 -16.28 10.33
N PRO A 208 25.04 -16.99 9.42
CA PRO A 208 25.08 -18.45 9.43
C PRO A 208 25.93 -18.98 10.59
N ALA A 209 25.67 -20.21 11.01
CA ALA A 209 26.52 -20.92 11.97
C ALA A 209 28.01 -20.92 11.55
N GLY A 210 28.87 -20.59 12.51
CA GLY A 210 30.32 -20.47 12.30
C GLY A 210 30.76 -19.22 11.53
N TYR A 211 29.91 -18.21 11.39
CA TYR A 211 30.29 -16.91 10.84
C TYR A 211 31.40 -16.26 11.68
N ASN A 212 32.47 -15.82 11.01
CA ASN A 212 33.56 -15.10 11.65
C ASN A 212 33.74 -13.73 10.99
N ALA A 213 33.46 -12.66 11.74
CA ALA A 213 33.61 -11.28 11.26
C ALA A 213 35.06 -10.91 10.89
N ASN A 214 36.06 -11.60 11.45
CA ASN A 214 37.47 -11.39 11.14
C ASN A 214 37.96 -12.20 9.94
N ASP A 215 37.15 -13.12 9.40
CA ASP A 215 37.50 -13.88 8.21
C ASP A 215 37.32 -13.02 6.95
N THR A 216 38.42 -12.61 6.35
CA THR A 216 38.41 -11.78 5.14
C THR A 216 38.32 -12.60 3.85
N LYS A 217 38.32 -13.93 3.90
CA LYS A 217 38.29 -14.82 2.73
C LYS A 217 36.90 -15.43 2.50
N THR A 218 36.24 -15.91 3.55
CA THR A 218 34.92 -16.53 3.42
C THR A 218 33.86 -15.47 3.12
N ARG A 219 33.03 -15.73 2.11
CA ARG A 219 31.89 -14.89 1.73
C ARG A 219 30.65 -15.77 1.54
N TYR A 220 29.50 -15.21 1.86
CA TYR A 220 28.24 -15.94 1.89
C TYR A 220 27.25 -15.38 0.85
N PRO A 221 26.50 -16.24 0.15
CA PRO A 221 25.32 -15.79 -0.58
C PRO A 221 24.29 -15.21 0.39
N VAL A 222 23.42 -14.36 -0.14
CA VAL A 222 22.44 -13.60 0.63
C VAL A 222 21.03 -13.90 0.14
N ILE A 223 20.13 -14.18 1.07
CA ILE A 223 18.69 -14.19 0.80
C ILE A 223 18.09 -12.91 1.37
N TYR A 224 17.53 -12.08 0.49
CA TYR A 224 16.74 -10.90 0.83
C TYR A 224 15.28 -11.34 0.97
N HIS A 225 14.87 -11.51 2.22
CA HIS A 225 13.54 -11.98 2.60
C HIS A 225 12.60 -10.80 2.77
N GLN A 226 11.69 -10.68 1.81
CA GLN A 226 10.68 -9.63 1.72
C GLN A 226 9.43 -10.04 2.47
N ASN A 227 8.88 -9.12 3.28
CA ASN A 227 7.72 -9.36 4.11
C ASN A 227 7.13 -8.03 4.58
N HIS A 228 5.96 -8.10 5.20
CA HIS A 228 5.42 -7.06 6.07
C HIS A 228 6.38 -6.74 7.23
N TRP A 229 6.03 -5.73 8.04
CA TRP A 229 6.84 -5.30 9.18
C TRP A 229 7.24 -6.47 10.10
N THR A 230 8.54 -6.78 10.16
CA THR A 230 9.10 -7.92 10.90
C THR A 230 9.52 -7.60 12.34
N GLY A 231 9.42 -6.33 12.75
CA GLY A 231 9.93 -5.88 14.04
C GLY A 231 11.44 -6.17 14.19
N GLY A 232 11.81 -6.78 15.32
CA GLY A 232 13.18 -7.18 15.62
C GLY A 232 13.49 -8.63 15.25
N PHE A 233 12.67 -9.29 14.42
CA PHE A 233 12.86 -10.69 14.06
C PHE A 233 13.54 -10.84 12.69
N GLY A 234 14.32 -11.91 12.53
CA GLY A 234 14.97 -12.23 11.27
C GLY A 234 14.05 -12.99 10.30
N ALA A 235 14.56 -13.27 9.10
CA ALA A 235 13.85 -14.04 8.08
C ALA A 235 13.37 -15.40 8.63
N TYR A 236 12.26 -15.90 8.09
CA TYR A 236 11.65 -17.19 8.49
C TYR A 236 11.33 -17.28 9.98
N LYS A 237 11.01 -16.14 10.61
CA LYS A 237 10.72 -16.01 12.03
C LYS A 237 11.91 -16.34 12.94
N TYR A 238 13.14 -16.11 12.48
CA TYR A 238 14.32 -16.24 13.35
C TYR A 238 14.19 -15.30 14.57
N GLY A 239 14.40 -15.85 15.77
CA GLY A 239 14.20 -15.15 17.05
C GLY A 239 12.78 -15.23 17.62
N GLU A 240 11.79 -15.60 16.80
CA GLU A 240 10.42 -15.90 17.25
C GLU A 240 10.17 -17.42 17.29
N ASN A 241 10.57 -18.13 16.24
CA ASN A 241 10.48 -19.59 16.14
C ASN A 241 11.73 -20.23 16.77
N GLU A 242 11.59 -20.72 17.99
CA GLU A 242 12.68 -21.35 18.75
C GLU A 242 13.30 -22.56 18.03
N THR A 243 12.49 -23.37 17.35
CA THR A 243 12.98 -24.56 16.63
C THR A 243 13.84 -24.17 15.44
N PHE A 244 13.38 -23.24 14.59
CA PHE A 244 14.15 -22.75 13.46
C PHE A 244 15.45 -22.09 13.93
N THR A 245 15.35 -21.22 14.94
CA THR A 245 16.49 -20.50 15.54
C THR A 245 17.54 -21.49 16.06
N SER A 246 17.13 -22.50 16.84
CA SER A 246 18.06 -23.50 17.40
C SER A 246 18.79 -24.31 16.33
N ILE A 247 18.09 -24.72 15.26
CA ILE A 247 18.70 -25.48 14.16
C ILE A 247 19.65 -24.61 13.35
N TRP A 248 19.25 -23.37 13.06
CA TRP A 248 20.08 -22.39 12.35
C TRP A 248 21.40 -22.12 13.08
N ASP A 249 21.33 -21.84 14.39
CA ASP A 249 22.49 -21.50 15.22
C ASP A 249 23.47 -22.67 15.36
N LYS A 250 22.95 -23.90 15.47
CA LYS A 250 23.76 -25.12 15.50
C LYS A 250 24.41 -25.43 14.15
N GLY A 251 23.81 -24.94 13.05
CA GLY A 251 24.27 -25.21 11.70
C GLY A 251 24.07 -26.64 11.21
N ILE A 252 23.25 -27.43 11.91
CA ILE A 252 23.01 -28.84 11.64
C ILE A 252 21.51 -29.11 11.65
N ILE A 253 20.99 -29.59 10.53
CA ILE A 253 19.61 -30.04 10.41
C ILE A 253 19.54 -31.48 10.92
N PRO A 254 18.69 -31.77 11.92
CA PRO A 254 18.60 -33.11 12.50
C PRO A 254 18.14 -34.15 11.47
N ALA A 255 18.52 -35.40 11.70
CA ALA A 255 18.03 -36.53 10.91
C ALA A 255 16.51 -36.69 11.07
N THR A 256 15.86 -37.15 10.01
CA THR A 256 14.47 -37.62 9.99
C THR A 256 14.45 -39.08 9.56
N ASP A 257 13.29 -39.74 9.61
CA ASP A 257 13.13 -41.13 9.13
C ASP A 257 13.56 -41.30 7.66
N SER A 258 13.53 -40.23 6.87
CA SER A 258 13.81 -40.24 5.43
C SER A 258 15.11 -39.54 5.03
N LYS A 259 15.75 -38.77 5.92
CA LYS A 259 16.98 -38.01 5.61
C LYS A 259 17.99 -38.07 6.75
N PRO A 260 19.28 -38.31 6.45
CA PRO A 260 20.32 -38.22 7.47
C PRO A 260 20.49 -36.78 7.98
N GLU A 261 21.17 -36.67 9.12
CA GLU A 261 21.69 -35.40 9.61
C GLU A 261 22.58 -34.75 8.54
N ARG A 262 22.44 -33.44 8.35
CA ARG A 262 23.14 -32.70 7.30
C ARG A 262 23.32 -31.22 7.66
N PRO A 263 24.29 -30.51 7.06
CA PRO A 263 24.54 -29.11 7.39
C PRO A 263 23.42 -28.18 6.92
N VAL A 264 23.17 -27.13 7.69
CA VAL A 264 22.34 -26.00 7.26
C VAL A 264 23.04 -25.26 6.11
N PRO A 265 22.34 -24.92 5.00
CA PRO A 265 22.89 -24.07 3.95
C PRO A 265 23.41 -22.73 4.48
N LYS A 266 24.63 -22.36 4.10
CA LYS A 266 25.31 -21.17 4.66
C LYS A 266 24.93 -19.90 3.91
N PHE A 267 23.85 -19.27 4.35
CA PHE A 267 23.40 -17.97 3.88
C PHE A 267 23.52 -16.89 4.95
N ILE A 268 23.73 -15.65 4.52
CA ILE A 268 23.26 -14.49 5.30
C ILE A 268 21.82 -14.24 4.88
N THR A 269 20.90 -14.06 5.82
CA THR A 269 19.54 -13.63 5.48
C THR A 269 19.33 -12.18 5.89
N VAL A 270 18.58 -11.44 5.08
CA VAL A 270 18.32 -10.01 5.25
C VAL A 270 16.82 -9.80 5.15
N ALA A 271 16.17 -9.40 6.23
CA ALA A 271 14.82 -8.85 6.20
C ALA A 271 14.92 -7.33 6.24
N PHE A 272 14.43 -6.64 5.21
CA PHE A 272 14.46 -5.18 5.19
C PHE A 272 13.42 -4.60 6.16
N ARG A 273 13.74 -3.43 6.72
CA ARG A 273 12.85 -2.59 7.52
C ARG A 273 12.65 -1.29 6.75
N HIS A 274 11.47 -1.13 6.15
CA HIS A 274 11.17 -0.06 5.19
C HIS A 274 9.68 0.34 5.17
N GLU A 275 9.06 0.33 6.33
CA GLU A 275 7.76 0.93 6.55
C GLU A 275 7.67 2.37 6.02
N ALA A 276 6.48 2.76 5.58
CA ALA A 276 6.25 4.01 4.90
C ALA A 276 5.04 4.76 5.46
N PRO A 277 4.88 6.06 5.17
CA PRO A 277 3.74 6.83 5.68
C PRO A 277 2.36 6.37 5.18
N TYR A 278 2.32 5.44 4.22
CA TYR A 278 1.10 4.90 3.64
C TYR A 278 0.80 3.46 4.08
N TYR A 279 1.78 2.72 4.61
CA TYR A 279 1.65 1.29 4.88
C TYR A 279 2.78 0.76 5.77
N ASP A 280 2.68 -0.49 6.25
CA ASP A 280 3.70 -1.09 7.12
C ASP A 280 4.99 -1.49 6.39
N ASP A 281 4.98 -1.42 5.06
CA ASP A 281 6.14 -1.53 4.19
C ASP A 281 6.12 -0.46 3.06
N SER A 282 7.01 -0.57 2.07
CA SER A 282 7.12 0.37 0.95
C SER A 282 7.01 -0.26 -0.44
N TYR A 283 6.70 -1.56 -0.51
CA TYR A 283 6.82 -2.40 -1.70
C TYR A 283 8.25 -2.51 -2.24
N ALA A 284 9.25 -2.05 -1.48
CA ALA A 284 10.68 -2.08 -1.79
C ALA A 284 11.04 -1.54 -3.20
N VAL A 285 10.26 -0.62 -3.75
CA VAL A 285 10.45 -0.02 -5.08
C VAL A 285 10.34 1.50 -5.03
N ASN A 286 10.75 2.17 -6.11
CA ASN A 286 10.54 3.60 -6.28
C ASN A 286 9.11 3.87 -6.73
N THR A 287 8.40 4.76 -6.04
CA THR A 287 7.03 5.17 -6.40
C THR A 287 6.85 6.67 -6.30
N ALA A 288 5.96 7.24 -7.10
CA ALA A 288 5.74 8.68 -7.10
C ALA A 288 5.15 9.20 -5.76
N ASN A 289 4.45 8.36 -5.00
CA ASN A 289 3.78 8.75 -3.75
C ASN A 289 4.64 8.48 -2.50
N LEU A 290 5.36 7.36 -2.45
CA LEU A 290 6.18 6.96 -1.29
C LEU A 290 7.62 7.48 -1.39
N GLY A 291 8.12 7.69 -2.61
CA GLY A 291 9.47 8.18 -2.87
C GLY A 291 10.44 7.08 -3.33
N PRO A 292 11.74 7.38 -3.33
CA PRO A 292 12.77 6.51 -3.88
C PRO A 292 13.19 5.37 -2.91
N TYR A 293 12.23 4.56 -2.43
CA TYR A 293 12.50 3.48 -1.48
C TYR A 293 13.36 2.36 -2.08
N GLY A 294 13.05 1.91 -3.29
CA GLY A 294 13.87 0.92 -4.00
C GLY A 294 15.32 1.41 -4.18
N ASP A 295 15.49 2.68 -4.46
CA ASP A 295 16.80 3.34 -4.58
C ASP A 295 17.53 3.49 -3.24
N ALA A 296 16.81 3.72 -2.14
CA ALA A 296 17.37 3.80 -0.79
C ALA A 296 17.82 2.41 -0.28
N LEU A 297 17.01 1.38 -0.53
CA LEU A 297 17.35 0.01 -0.18
C LEU A 297 18.53 -0.49 -1.02
N ASN A 298 18.44 -0.36 -2.35
CA ASN A 298 19.39 -0.98 -3.27
C ASN A 298 20.71 -0.20 -3.41
N ASP A 299 20.69 1.13 -3.34
CA ASP A 299 21.87 1.96 -3.60
C ASP A 299 22.44 2.64 -2.33
N GLU A 300 21.75 2.60 -1.18
CA GLU A 300 22.28 3.10 0.10
C GLU A 300 22.44 1.98 1.15
N LEU A 301 21.38 1.23 1.45
CA LEU A 301 21.39 0.21 2.51
C LEU A 301 22.17 -1.05 2.11
N LEU A 302 21.94 -1.58 0.92
CA LEU A 302 22.59 -2.80 0.45
C LEU A 302 24.12 -2.64 0.38
N PRO A 303 24.70 -1.56 -0.17
CA PRO A 303 26.15 -1.32 -0.09
C PRO A 303 26.69 -1.23 1.34
N TYR A 304 25.88 -0.72 2.28
CA TYR A 304 26.25 -0.67 3.70
C TYR A 304 26.26 -2.07 4.34
N ILE A 305 25.28 -2.92 4.02
CA ILE A 305 25.26 -4.35 4.40
C ILE A 305 26.53 -5.04 3.87
N ASP A 306 26.77 -4.87 2.58
CA ASP A 306 27.91 -5.45 1.87
C ASP A 306 29.26 -5.05 2.49
N GLN A 307 29.37 -3.84 3.04
CA GLN A 307 30.57 -3.36 3.74
C GLN A 307 30.75 -3.99 5.12
N LYS A 308 29.66 -4.25 5.84
CA LYS A 308 29.67 -4.71 7.23
C LYS A 308 29.71 -6.23 7.37
N PHE A 309 29.16 -6.93 6.40
CA PHE A 309 29.00 -8.37 6.43
C PHE A 309 29.72 -9.02 5.25
N ASN A 310 30.18 -10.25 5.45
CA ASN A 310 30.92 -11.02 4.46
C ASN A 310 30.01 -11.54 3.33
N THR A 311 29.28 -10.66 2.64
CA THR A 311 28.37 -11.01 1.53
C THR A 311 29.14 -11.22 0.22
N ILE A 312 28.61 -12.08 -0.65
CA ILE A 312 29.03 -12.13 -2.06
C ILE A 312 28.27 -11.03 -2.83
N ARG A 313 29.01 -10.03 -3.32
CA ARG A 313 28.45 -8.83 -3.96
C ARG A 313 28.19 -9.01 -5.45
N SER A 314 27.52 -10.10 -5.82
CA SER A 314 27.26 -10.46 -7.22
C SER A 314 25.83 -10.99 -7.40
N PRO A 315 25.15 -10.73 -8.53
CA PRO A 315 23.75 -11.11 -8.72
C PRO A 315 23.47 -12.59 -8.48
N TYR A 316 24.31 -13.50 -8.97
CA TYR A 316 24.13 -14.95 -8.79
C TYR A 316 24.06 -15.40 -7.32
N ALA A 317 24.52 -14.58 -6.37
CA ALA A 317 24.55 -14.88 -4.95
C ALA A 317 23.57 -14.02 -4.13
N ARG A 318 22.67 -13.27 -4.79
CA ARG A 318 21.68 -12.42 -4.15
C ARG A 318 20.29 -12.87 -4.58
N ILE A 319 19.60 -13.57 -3.68
CA ILE A 319 18.30 -14.18 -3.94
C ILE A 319 17.22 -13.35 -3.26
N GLN A 320 16.12 -13.12 -3.96
CA GLN A 320 14.93 -12.51 -3.40
C GLN A 320 13.93 -13.61 -3.05
N ASP A 321 13.27 -13.53 -1.91
CA ASP A 321 12.12 -14.37 -1.60
C ASP A 321 11.11 -13.62 -0.74
N GLY A 322 9.90 -14.17 -0.63
CA GLY A 322 8.83 -13.53 0.11
C GLY A 322 7.47 -14.10 -0.24
N GLY A 323 6.50 -13.81 0.62
CA GLY A 323 5.10 -14.22 0.46
C GLY A 323 4.16 -13.02 0.40
N SER A 324 3.02 -13.14 -0.28
CA SER A 324 1.97 -12.10 -0.31
C SER A 324 2.51 -10.76 -0.85
N THR A 325 2.37 -9.65 -0.14
CA THR A 325 3.06 -8.37 -0.42
C THR A 325 4.55 -8.59 -0.69
N GLY A 326 5.25 -9.27 0.22
CA GLY A 326 6.68 -9.61 0.05
C GLY A 326 6.95 -10.53 -1.15
N GLY A 327 5.97 -11.32 -1.56
CA GLY A 327 6.04 -12.12 -2.79
C GLY A 327 6.13 -11.23 -4.02
N TRP A 328 5.33 -10.16 -4.07
CA TRP A 328 5.39 -9.16 -5.15
C TRP A 328 6.68 -8.34 -5.08
N GLU A 329 7.10 -7.91 -3.89
CA GLU A 329 8.37 -7.17 -3.69
C GLU A 329 9.58 -7.97 -4.19
N SER A 330 9.60 -9.27 -3.91
CA SER A 330 10.65 -10.20 -4.28
C SER A 330 10.81 -10.30 -5.80
N ILE A 331 9.73 -10.57 -6.52
CA ILE A 331 9.76 -10.66 -7.99
C ILE A 331 9.96 -9.30 -8.65
N ALA A 332 9.34 -8.23 -8.13
CA ALA A 332 9.49 -6.88 -8.65
C ALA A 332 10.95 -6.41 -8.56
N ASN A 333 11.65 -6.70 -7.45
CA ASN A 333 13.07 -6.36 -7.32
C ASN A 333 13.95 -7.10 -8.35
N VAL A 334 13.67 -8.35 -8.69
CA VAL A 334 14.41 -9.06 -9.74
C VAL A 334 14.08 -8.51 -11.13
N ILE A 335 12.81 -8.23 -11.42
CA ILE A 335 12.36 -7.64 -12.71
C ILE A 335 12.96 -6.26 -12.93
N TYR A 336 12.97 -5.41 -11.91
CA TYR A 336 13.50 -4.05 -12.00
C TYR A 336 15.02 -3.99 -11.82
N ARG A 337 15.63 -4.93 -11.11
CA ARG A 337 17.08 -4.96 -10.89
C ARG A 337 17.71 -6.32 -11.25
N PRO A 338 17.61 -6.79 -12.52
CA PRO A 338 18.33 -7.99 -12.96
C PRO A 338 19.85 -7.82 -12.84
N ASP A 339 20.33 -6.58 -12.87
CA ASP A 339 21.72 -6.17 -12.62
C ASP A 339 22.17 -6.41 -11.17
N LEU A 340 21.24 -6.54 -10.22
CA LEU A 340 21.54 -6.61 -8.80
C LEU A 340 21.19 -7.94 -8.14
N PHE A 341 20.11 -8.59 -8.55
CA PHE A 341 19.57 -9.80 -7.92
C PHE A 341 19.52 -10.97 -8.89
N GLY A 342 19.90 -12.17 -8.44
CA GLY A 342 20.05 -13.37 -9.25
C GLY A 342 18.73 -14.04 -9.62
N ALA A 343 17.88 -14.33 -8.65
CA ALA A 343 16.58 -14.94 -8.88
C ALA A 343 15.60 -14.58 -7.76
N CYS A 344 14.32 -14.73 -8.03
CA CYS A 344 13.26 -14.66 -7.02
C CYS A 344 12.60 -16.02 -6.82
N PHE A 345 12.25 -16.31 -5.57
CA PHE A 345 11.34 -17.40 -5.18
C PHE A 345 10.11 -16.79 -4.49
N SER A 346 9.15 -16.38 -5.31
CA SER A 346 8.00 -15.58 -4.90
C SER A 346 6.79 -16.45 -4.62
N SER A 347 6.16 -16.21 -3.48
CA SER A 347 5.12 -17.07 -2.93
C SER A 347 3.79 -16.33 -2.84
N TYR A 348 2.74 -16.87 -3.48
CA TYR A 348 1.37 -16.34 -3.52
C TYR A 348 1.34 -14.79 -3.58
N PRO A 349 2.06 -14.17 -4.53
CA PRO A 349 2.34 -12.75 -4.50
C PRO A 349 1.08 -11.92 -4.71
N ASP A 350 1.07 -10.68 -4.22
CA ASP A 350 0.14 -9.65 -4.69
C ASP A 350 0.08 -9.63 -6.23
N SER A 351 -1.00 -9.07 -6.79
CA SER A 351 -1.30 -9.22 -8.22
C SER A 351 -0.13 -8.85 -9.13
N LEU A 352 0.46 -9.85 -9.80
CA LEU A 352 1.54 -9.68 -10.78
C LEU A 352 1.05 -9.11 -12.12
N SER A 353 -0.24 -9.26 -12.38
CA SER A 353 -0.94 -8.82 -13.57
C SER A 353 -2.21 -8.09 -13.17
N PHE A 354 -2.46 -6.91 -13.71
CA PHE A 354 -3.70 -6.17 -13.44
C PHE A 354 -4.81 -6.51 -14.44
N TYR A 355 -4.57 -7.44 -15.37
CA TYR A 355 -5.69 -8.13 -16.04
C TYR A 355 -6.58 -8.84 -15.03
N ARG A 356 -6.01 -9.24 -13.89
CA ARG A 356 -6.72 -9.71 -12.69
C ARG A 356 -6.06 -9.18 -11.42
N HIS A 357 -6.58 -8.06 -10.92
CA HIS A 357 -6.20 -7.53 -9.61
C HIS A 357 -7.12 -8.10 -8.54
N GLN A 358 -6.65 -9.16 -7.87
CA GLN A 358 -7.54 -10.17 -7.28
C GLN A 358 -8.56 -10.64 -8.32
N ASP A 359 -9.87 -10.65 -8.01
CA ASP A 359 -10.92 -10.99 -8.98
C ASP A 359 -11.34 -9.81 -9.90
N ILE A 360 -10.80 -8.61 -9.70
CA ILE A 360 -11.14 -7.44 -10.53
C ILE A 360 -10.40 -7.53 -11.87
N ALA A 361 -11.15 -7.59 -12.98
CA ALA A 361 -10.59 -7.45 -14.31
C ALA A 361 -10.27 -5.96 -14.61
N LEU A 362 -9.20 -5.42 -14.02
CA LEU A 362 -9.01 -3.98 -13.82
C LEU A 362 -8.98 -3.16 -15.12
N TYR A 363 -8.53 -3.73 -16.23
CA TYR A 363 -8.47 -3.05 -17.52
C TYR A 363 -9.82 -2.99 -18.27
N THR A 364 -10.77 -3.86 -17.94
CA THR A 364 -12.04 -3.98 -18.68
C THR A 364 -13.27 -3.72 -17.83
N ALA A 365 -13.18 -3.90 -16.52
CA ALA A 365 -14.30 -3.68 -15.61
C ALA A 365 -14.69 -2.20 -15.55
N SER A 366 -15.99 -1.93 -15.51
CA SER A 366 -16.54 -0.59 -15.29
C SER A 366 -16.66 -0.25 -13.80
N ASN A 367 -16.72 -1.29 -12.94
CA ASN A 367 -16.87 -1.15 -11.50
C ASN A 367 -16.02 -2.21 -10.77
N ALA A 368 -15.34 -1.81 -9.70
CA ALA A 368 -14.48 -2.68 -8.89
C ALA A 368 -15.28 -3.57 -7.92
N TYR A 369 -16.54 -3.23 -7.63
CA TYR A 369 -17.38 -3.86 -6.61
C TYR A 369 -18.44 -4.79 -7.20
N THR A 370 -18.83 -4.55 -8.45
CA THR A 370 -19.87 -5.33 -9.14
C THR A 370 -19.39 -5.75 -10.52
N ARG A 371 -19.63 -7.02 -10.87
CA ARG A 371 -19.45 -7.52 -12.23
C ARG A 371 -20.60 -7.04 -13.15
N ASP A 372 -20.44 -7.23 -14.45
CA ASP A 372 -21.44 -6.83 -15.46
C ASP A 372 -22.80 -7.52 -15.28
N ASP A 373 -22.83 -8.71 -14.66
CA ASP A 373 -24.04 -9.44 -14.31
C ASP A 373 -24.71 -8.95 -13.01
N GLY A 374 -24.14 -7.93 -12.36
CA GLY A 374 -24.62 -7.34 -11.11
C GLY A 374 -24.17 -8.07 -9.85
N THR A 375 -23.43 -9.17 -9.96
CA THR A 375 -22.91 -9.89 -8.78
C THR A 375 -21.76 -9.12 -8.12
N ALA A 376 -21.62 -9.25 -6.80
CA ALA A 376 -20.53 -8.63 -6.07
C ALA A 376 -19.17 -9.28 -6.41
N VAL A 377 -18.13 -8.46 -6.52
CA VAL A 377 -16.75 -8.93 -6.64
C VAL A 377 -16.24 -9.34 -5.25
N PRO A 378 -15.87 -10.61 -5.03
CA PRO A 378 -15.31 -11.09 -3.78
C PRO A 378 -13.87 -10.60 -3.62
N SER A 379 -13.41 -10.55 -2.38
CA SER A 379 -12.02 -10.21 -2.09
C SER A 379 -11.36 -11.18 -1.11
N ILE A 380 -12.14 -11.75 -0.18
CA ILE A 380 -11.67 -12.78 0.76
C ILE A 380 -12.57 -14.01 0.65
N ARG A 381 -11.96 -15.19 0.57
CA ARG A 381 -12.66 -16.48 0.56
C ARG A 381 -12.00 -17.50 1.49
N THR A 382 -12.81 -18.46 1.89
CA THR A 382 -12.38 -19.71 2.52
C THR A 382 -13.03 -20.91 1.82
N PHE A 383 -12.66 -22.12 2.23
CA PHE A 383 -13.26 -23.37 1.72
C PHE A 383 -13.73 -24.24 2.87
N VAL A 384 -15.00 -24.65 2.83
CA VAL A 384 -15.60 -25.56 3.82
C VAL A 384 -16.05 -26.82 3.09
N ASN A 385 -15.45 -27.96 3.43
CA ASN A 385 -15.71 -29.25 2.76
C ASN A 385 -15.61 -29.16 1.22
N GLY A 386 -14.59 -28.44 0.72
CA GLY A 386 -14.35 -28.24 -0.72
C GLY A 386 -15.28 -27.22 -1.40
N THR A 387 -16.20 -26.60 -0.66
CA THR A 387 -17.09 -25.55 -1.20
C THR A 387 -16.54 -24.18 -0.85
N GLN A 388 -16.42 -23.30 -1.86
CA GLN A 388 -15.99 -21.93 -1.66
C GLN A 388 -17.03 -21.13 -0.85
N VAL A 389 -16.55 -20.38 0.14
CA VAL A 389 -17.35 -19.43 0.94
C VAL A 389 -16.70 -18.06 0.82
N ILE A 390 -17.49 -17.05 0.45
CA ILE A 390 -17.03 -15.66 0.40
C ILE A 390 -17.17 -15.03 1.78
N GLU A 391 -16.07 -14.53 2.33
CA GLU A 391 -16.02 -13.91 3.66
C GLU A 391 -16.12 -12.38 3.56
N ALA A 392 -15.58 -11.79 2.49
CA ALA A 392 -15.69 -10.36 2.21
C ALA A 392 -15.75 -10.07 0.71
N THR A 393 -16.34 -8.92 0.38
CA THR A 393 -16.35 -8.33 -0.96
C THR A 393 -15.39 -7.15 -1.03
N VAL A 394 -14.94 -6.82 -2.24
CA VAL A 394 -14.08 -5.64 -2.50
C VAL A 394 -14.73 -4.38 -1.94
N ALA A 395 -16.06 -4.25 -2.06
CA ALA A 395 -16.82 -3.12 -1.50
C ALA A 395 -16.69 -3.06 0.02
N SER A 396 -16.87 -4.18 0.71
CA SER A 396 -16.80 -4.24 2.18
C SER A 396 -15.43 -3.81 2.69
N GLU A 397 -14.35 -4.31 2.10
CA GLU A 397 -13.00 -3.93 2.48
C GLU A 397 -12.69 -2.47 2.19
N ASN A 398 -13.06 -1.96 1.02
CA ASN A 398 -12.84 -0.54 0.69
C ASN A 398 -13.62 0.38 1.63
N HIS A 399 -14.85 0.03 2.00
CA HIS A 399 -15.64 0.79 2.99
C HIS A 399 -15.06 0.68 4.40
N TRP A 400 -14.63 -0.51 4.80
CA TRP A 400 -13.94 -0.73 6.07
C TRP A 400 -12.67 0.13 6.18
N GLU A 401 -11.81 0.10 5.17
CA GLU A 401 -10.62 0.94 5.11
C GLU A 401 -10.92 2.45 5.12
N LEU A 402 -12.02 2.85 4.47
CA LEU A 402 -12.45 4.25 4.43
C LEU A 402 -12.77 4.77 5.84
N THR A 403 -13.07 3.91 6.81
CA THR A 403 -13.20 4.31 8.22
C THR A 403 -11.85 4.70 8.84
N PHE A 404 -10.73 4.13 8.39
CA PHE A 404 -9.38 4.40 8.91
C PHE A 404 -8.63 5.50 8.15
N GLY A 405 -9.04 5.85 6.93
CA GLY A 405 -8.40 6.94 6.19
C GLY A 405 -9.13 7.35 4.92
N THR A 406 -8.85 8.58 4.48
CA THR A 406 -9.32 9.18 3.22
C THR A 406 -8.12 9.63 2.39
N SER A 407 -8.24 9.85 1.08
CA SER A 407 -7.10 10.21 0.21
C SER A 407 -6.00 9.15 0.19
N SER A 408 -6.42 7.89 0.09
CA SER A 408 -5.57 6.70 0.04
C SER A 408 -4.54 6.58 1.18
N ARG A 409 -4.93 6.90 2.42
CA ARG A 409 -4.05 6.86 3.60
C ARG A 409 -4.65 6.08 4.77
N SER A 410 -5.46 5.06 4.49
CA SER A 410 -6.03 4.17 5.51
C SER A 410 -4.98 3.34 6.26
N PHE A 411 -3.77 3.21 5.69
CA PHE A 411 -2.73 2.29 6.18
C PHE A 411 -3.10 0.81 6.00
N ASN A 412 -3.94 0.51 5.01
CA ASN A 412 -4.43 -0.84 4.70
C ASN A 412 -4.24 -1.17 3.20
N GLN A 413 -4.49 -2.43 2.82
CA GLN A 413 -4.09 -3.07 1.57
C GLN A 413 -4.55 -2.33 0.30
N TRP A 414 -5.84 -1.98 0.20
CA TRP A 414 -6.38 -1.34 -1.01
C TRP A 414 -5.82 0.07 -1.21
N ASP A 415 -5.62 0.82 -0.12
CA ASP A 415 -5.01 2.16 -0.21
C ASP A 415 -3.51 2.13 -0.49
N VAL A 416 -2.76 1.14 0.01
CA VAL A 416 -1.34 1.05 -0.34
C VAL A 416 -1.16 0.73 -1.82
N TRP A 417 -1.98 -0.13 -2.42
CA TRP A 417 -1.94 -0.37 -3.87
C TRP A 417 -2.19 0.91 -4.67
N ASN A 418 -3.10 1.78 -4.22
CA ASN A 418 -3.30 3.10 -4.82
C ASN A 418 -2.04 3.97 -4.75
N ALA A 419 -1.32 3.93 -3.62
CA ALA A 419 -0.12 4.71 -3.42
C ALA A 419 1.10 4.15 -4.19
N VAL A 420 1.23 2.82 -4.28
CA VAL A 420 2.37 2.14 -4.89
C VAL A 420 2.24 2.10 -6.41
N PHE A 421 1.10 1.62 -6.91
CA PHE A 421 0.90 1.41 -8.35
C PHE A 421 0.47 2.69 -9.07
N GLY A 422 -0.13 3.63 -8.35
CA GLY A 422 -0.63 4.88 -8.90
C GLY A 422 0.41 6.00 -9.05
N VAL A 423 -0.09 7.13 -9.53
CA VAL A 423 0.64 8.41 -9.65
C VAL A 423 0.05 9.41 -8.66
N GLN A 424 0.69 10.57 -8.47
CA GLN A 424 0.10 11.65 -7.69
C GLN A 424 -1.07 12.30 -8.45
N GLY A 425 -2.16 12.55 -7.76
CA GLY A 425 -3.26 13.41 -8.19
C GLY A 425 -2.96 14.89 -8.00
N TYR A 426 -3.78 15.74 -8.60
CA TYR A 426 -3.68 17.19 -8.51
C TYR A 426 -3.93 17.70 -7.08
N ASN A 427 -4.60 16.89 -6.24
CA ASN A 427 -4.76 17.12 -4.81
C ASN A 427 -3.53 16.73 -3.95
N ASN A 428 -2.41 16.32 -4.56
CA ASN A 428 -1.14 15.88 -3.94
C ASN A 428 -1.11 14.47 -3.34
N TYR A 429 -2.26 13.80 -3.26
CA TYR A 429 -2.39 12.41 -2.77
C TYR A 429 -2.36 11.43 -3.95
N PRO A 430 -2.31 10.10 -3.72
CA PRO A 430 -2.44 9.14 -4.80
C PRO A 430 -3.69 9.40 -5.64
N LEU A 431 -3.56 9.35 -6.97
CA LEU A 431 -4.67 9.45 -7.89
C LEU A 431 -5.48 8.16 -7.82
N GLU A 432 -6.64 8.21 -7.18
CA GLU A 432 -7.44 7.00 -6.96
C GLU A 432 -7.90 6.40 -8.30
N PRO A 433 -7.79 5.06 -8.46
CA PRO A 433 -8.20 4.32 -9.65
C PRO A 433 -9.72 4.13 -9.78
N TRP A 434 -10.46 4.21 -8.67
CA TRP A 434 -11.92 4.12 -8.61
C TRP A 434 -12.46 4.97 -7.46
N ASP A 435 -13.77 5.27 -7.47
CA ASP A 435 -14.42 5.88 -6.32
C ASP A 435 -14.55 4.88 -5.17
N LYS A 436 -13.93 5.16 -4.02
CA LYS A 436 -13.90 4.24 -2.87
C LYS A 436 -15.28 3.95 -2.26
N VAL A 437 -16.32 4.71 -2.57
CA VAL A 437 -17.69 4.46 -2.08
C VAL A 437 -18.52 3.65 -3.07
N THR A 438 -18.43 3.95 -4.36
CA THR A 438 -19.29 3.39 -5.40
C THR A 438 -18.65 2.29 -6.24
N GLY A 439 -17.31 2.19 -6.23
CA GLY A 439 -16.55 1.25 -7.04
C GLY A 439 -16.39 1.66 -8.51
N GLU A 440 -16.92 2.82 -8.93
CA GLU A 440 -16.78 3.32 -10.30
C GLU A 440 -15.30 3.41 -10.69
N ILE A 441 -14.86 2.60 -11.65
CA ILE A 441 -13.48 2.58 -12.14
C ILE A 441 -13.24 3.79 -13.05
N TYR A 442 -12.05 4.38 -12.94
CA TYR A 442 -11.56 5.45 -13.81
C TYR A 442 -10.47 4.88 -14.74
N PRO A 443 -10.80 4.47 -15.98
CA PRO A 443 -9.85 3.77 -16.85
C PRO A 443 -8.56 4.56 -17.12
N HIS A 444 -8.64 5.89 -17.22
CA HIS A 444 -7.46 6.74 -17.40
C HIS A 444 -6.57 6.81 -16.14
N ALA A 445 -7.09 6.54 -14.94
CA ALA A 445 -6.27 6.36 -13.74
C ALA A 445 -5.58 5.00 -13.76
N ILE A 446 -6.30 3.93 -14.13
CA ILE A 446 -5.75 2.57 -14.30
C ILE A 446 -4.60 2.54 -15.29
N ALA A 447 -4.67 3.32 -16.37
CA ALA A 447 -3.57 3.39 -17.34
C ALA A 447 -2.22 3.78 -16.71
N TYR A 448 -2.23 4.55 -15.62
CA TYR A 448 -1.00 4.90 -14.91
C TYR A 448 -0.39 3.72 -14.15
N TRP A 449 -1.20 2.73 -13.76
CA TRP A 449 -0.76 1.56 -13.00
C TRP A 449 0.07 0.57 -13.82
N LYS A 450 0.01 0.65 -15.16
CA LYS A 450 0.74 -0.25 -16.06
C LYS A 450 2.25 -0.34 -15.83
N GLN A 451 2.87 0.68 -15.22
CA GLN A 451 4.29 0.63 -14.88
C GLN A 451 4.61 -0.36 -13.76
N PHE A 452 3.62 -0.74 -12.95
CA PHE A 452 3.73 -1.66 -11.84
C PHE A 452 2.99 -2.99 -12.08
N ASP A 453 2.25 -3.11 -13.17
CA ASP A 453 1.85 -4.40 -13.72
C ASP A 453 3.11 -5.10 -14.24
N LEU A 454 3.59 -6.11 -13.51
CA LEU A 454 4.85 -6.78 -13.82
C LEU A 454 4.77 -7.55 -15.16
N THR A 455 3.57 -7.94 -15.57
CA THR A 455 3.32 -8.56 -16.87
C THR A 455 3.49 -7.55 -18.00
N GLU A 456 2.78 -6.42 -17.93
CA GLU A 456 2.89 -5.35 -18.92
C GLU A 456 4.31 -4.77 -18.97
N TYR A 457 4.96 -4.63 -17.81
CA TYR A 457 6.33 -4.13 -17.72
C TYR A 457 7.34 -5.06 -18.42
N ILE A 458 7.25 -6.38 -18.18
CA ILE A 458 8.08 -7.37 -18.86
C ILE A 458 7.84 -7.33 -20.36
N ILE A 459 6.58 -7.37 -20.81
CA ILE A 459 6.24 -7.41 -22.24
C ILE A 459 6.76 -6.15 -22.95
N ALA A 460 6.53 -4.97 -22.37
CA ALA A 460 7.01 -3.71 -22.92
C ALA A 460 8.54 -3.63 -23.03
N ASN A 461 9.26 -4.39 -22.20
CA ASN A 461 10.72 -4.40 -22.15
C ASN A 461 11.37 -5.71 -22.58
N PHE A 462 10.60 -6.65 -23.14
CA PHE A 462 11.05 -8.00 -23.42
C PHE A 462 12.21 -8.00 -24.41
N LYS A 463 12.08 -7.20 -25.49
CA LYS A 463 13.09 -6.98 -26.54
C LYS A 463 13.53 -5.52 -26.66
N SER A 464 13.25 -4.69 -25.64
CA SER A 464 13.72 -3.31 -25.63
C SER A 464 15.24 -3.27 -25.35
N SER A 465 15.82 -2.08 -25.20
CA SER A 465 17.21 -1.93 -24.76
C SER A 465 17.49 -2.53 -23.38
N ARG A 466 16.45 -2.83 -22.58
CA ARG A 466 16.58 -3.55 -21.30
C ARG A 466 16.71 -5.06 -21.48
N ASN A 467 16.26 -5.59 -22.63
CA ASN A 467 16.30 -7.00 -23.00
C ASN A 467 15.84 -7.96 -21.88
N LEU A 468 14.70 -7.67 -21.24
CA LEU A 468 14.24 -8.44 -20.09
C LEU A 468 13.93 -9.90 -20.42
N GLY A 469 13.59 -10.21 -21.68
CA GLY A 469 13.37 -11.58 -22.12
C GLY A 469 14.59 -12.48 -21.91
N THR A 470 15.78 -11.98 -22.24
CA THR A 470 17.05 -12.67 -21.98
C THR A 470 17.48 -12.48 -20.52
N ALA A 471 17.37 -11.27 -19.98
CA ALA A 471 17.88 -10.96 -18.66
C ALA A 471 17.16 -11.73 -17.55
N LEU A 472 15.90 -12.13 -17.72
CA LEU A 472 15.10 -12.79 -16.68
C LEU A 472 14.86 -14.29 -16.92
N ALA A 473 15.33 -14.85 -18.04
CA ALA A 473 15.18 -16.26 -18.33
C ALA A 473 15.81 -17.13 -17.23
N ASP A 474 15.11 -18.19 -16.79
CA ASP A 474 15.52 -19.10 -15.70
C ASP A 474 15.71 -18.43 -14.31
N ARG A 475 15.17 -17.21 -14.08
CA ARG A 475 15.38 -16.44 -12.84
C ARG A 475 14.11 -16.10 -12.06
N LEU A 476 12.92 -16.38 -12.62
CA LEU A 476 11.63 -16.08 -12.00
C LEU A 476 10.94 -17.38 -11.58
N PHE A 477 10.87 -17.63 -10.27
CA PHE A 477 10.18 -18.77 -9.67
C PHE A 477 9.00 -18.27 -8.84
N VAL A 478 7.79 -18.65 -9.24
CA VAL A 478 6.54 -18.18 -8.64
C VAL A 478 5.69 -19.37 -8.25
N TYR A 479 5.09 -19.34 -7.06
CA TYR A 479 4.03 -20.28 -6.73
C TYR A 479 2.79 -19.59 -6.18
N VAL A 480 1.63 -20.24 -6.31
CA VAL A 480 0.39 -19.83 -5.65
C VAL A 480 -0.51 -21.06 -5.44
N GLY A 481 -1.41 -21.02 -4.47
CA GLY A 481 -2.43 -22.05 -4.31
C GLY A 481 -3.67 -21.78 -5.17
N SER A 482 -4.33 -22.80 -5.72
CA SER A 482 -5.56 -22.62 -6.51
C SER A 482 -6.74 -22.12 -5.68
N TRP A 483 -6.67 -22.26 -4.36
CA TRP A 483 -7.65 -21.80 -3.38
C TRP A 483 -7.13 -20.62 -2.56
N ASP A 484 -6.21 -19.83 -3.14
CA ASP A 484 -5.65 -18.65 -2.47
C ASP A 484 -6.77 -17.76 -1.90
N THR A 485 -6.62 -17.40 -0.62
CA THR A 485 -7.62 -16.71 0.20
C THR A 485 -8.03 -15.35 -0.39
N TYR A 486 -7.11 -14.69 -1.10
CA TYR A 486 -7.28 -13.33 -1.62
C TYR A 486 -7.37 -13.29 -3.15
N PHE A 487 -7.67 -14.42 -3.78
CA PHE A 487 -7.77 -14.56 -5.25
C PHE A 487 -6.47 -14.19 -5.99
N LEU A 488 -5.31 -14.23 -5.33
CA LEU A 488 -4.03 -13.85 -5.96
C LEU A 488 -3.59 -14.83 -7.06
N ASN A 489 -4.16 -16.04 -7.05
CA ASN A 489 -3.97 -17.02 -8.11
C ASN A 489 -4.42 -16.51 -9.48
N GLU A 490 -5.41 -15.61 -9.55
CA GLU A 490 -5.92 -15.06 -10.81
C GLU A 490 -4.84 -14.21 -11.52
N GLY A 491 -4.21 -13.28 -10.78
CA GLY A 491 -3.14 -12.44 -11.31
C GLY A 491 -1.88 -13.24 -11.67
N VAL A 492 -1.57 -14.31 -10.92
CA VAL A 492 -0.46 -15.22 -11.23
C VAL A 492 -0.74 -16.05 -12.51
N GLN A 493 -1.98 -16.46 -12.75
CA GLN A 493 -2.36 -17.15 -13.99
C GLN A 493 -2.19 -16.22 -15.20
N GLU A 494 -2.69 -14.99 -15.13
CA GLU A 494 -2.52 -14.00 -16.19
C GLU A 494 -1.04 -13.68 -16.45
N PHE A 495 -0.23 -13.55 -15.40
CA PHE A 495 1.21 -13.35 -15.52
C PHE A 495 1.87 -14.51 -16.28
N ARG A 496 1.57 -15.77 -15.91
CA ARG A 496 2.12 -16.95 -16.60
C ARG A 496 1.73 -16.94 -18.07
N ASP A 497 0.43 -16.85 -18.35
CA ASP A 497 -0.09 -17.07 -19.70
C ASP A 497 0.47 -16.00 -20.67
N ARG A 498 0.53 -14.74 -20.24
CA ARG A 498 1.03 -13.63 -21.06
C ARG A 498 2.55 -13.59 -21.20
N THR A 499 3.29 -14.01 -20.18
CA THR A 499 4.75 -14.14 -20.31
C THR A 499 5.13 -15.33 -21.19
N ASP A 500 4.35 -16.41 -21.15
CA ASP A 500 4.50 -17.55 -22.06
C ASP A 500 4.21 -17.18 -23.53
N GLU A 501 3.26 -16.28 -23.79
CA GLU A 501 2.97 -15.77 -25.15
C GLU A 501 4.20 -15.11 -25.81
N VAL A 502 5.03 -14.41 -25.04
CA VAL A 502 6.20 -13.69 -25.57
C VAL A 502 7.52 -14.45 -25.41
N GLY A 503 7.67 -15.25 -24.35
CA GLY A 503 8.90 -15.96 -24.01
C GLY A 503 8.89 -17.46 -24.30
N GLY A 504 7.73 -18.02 -24.66
CA GLY A 504 7.53 -19.46 -24.81
C GLY A 504 7.08 -20.11 -23.49
N LYS A 505 6.44 -21.28 -23.59
CA LYS A 505 5.86 -21.99 -22.45
C LYS A 505 6.88 -22.24 -21.33
N GLY A 506 6.55 -21.80 -20.11
CA GLY A 506 7.39 -21.96 -18.94
C GLY A 506 8.56 -20.98 -18.87
N TRP A 507 8.51 -19.86 -19.60
CA TRP A 507 9.57 -18.85 -19.54
C TRP A 507 9.73 -18.28 -18.13
N ALA A 508 8.61 -18.01 -17.45
CA ALA A 508 8.58 -17.87 -16.01
C ALA A 508 8.16 -19.20 -15.37
N ASN A 509 8.87 -19.64 -14.34
CA ASN A 509 8.56 -20.89 -13.66
C ASN A 509 7.42 -20.69 -12.66
N VAL A 510 6.19 -20.90 -13.13
CA VAL A 510 4.97 -20.71 -12.33
C VAL A 510 4.37 -22.05 -11.92
N THR A 511 4.17 -22.22 -10.61
CA THR A 511 3.54 -23.40 -10.02
C THR A 511 2.22 -23.04 -9.34
N ILE A 512 1.12 -23.64 -9.78
CA ILE A 512 -0.18 -23.50 -9.12
C ILE A 512 -0.48 -24.81 -8.38
N LEU A 513 -0.48 -24.77 -7.05
CA LEU A 513 -0.74 -25.95 -6.23
C LEU A 513 -2.25 -26.16 -6.05
N PRO A 514 -2.77 -27.37 -6.33
CA PRO A 514 -4.20 -27.64 -6.19
C PRO A 514 -4.62 -27.56 -4.72
N GLU A 515 -5.76 -26.93 -4.49
CA GLU A 515 -6.48 -26.84 -3.21
C GLU A 515 -5.68 -26.22 -2.05
N LYS A 516 -4.53 -25.60 -2.35
CA LYS A 516 -3.75 -24.84 -1.37
C LYS A 516 -4.31 -23.43 -1.22
N THR A 517 -4.36 -22.99 0.02
CA THR A 517 -4.77 -21.64 0.43
C THR A 517 -3.58 -20.69 0.41
N HIS A 518 -3.79 -19.45 0.86
CA HIS A 518 -2.72 -18.47 1.03
C HIS A 518 -1.74 -18.90 2.13
N GLY A 519 -0.42 -18.77 1.89
CA GLY A 519 0.62 -19.14 2.86
C GLY A 519 1.54 -20.29 2.44
N GLY A 520 2.60 -20.49 3.23
CA GLY A 520 3.64 -21.51 3.02
C GLY A 520 4.98 -20.94 2.53
N ASN A 521 6.04 -21.77 2.51
CA ASN A 521 7.26 -21.40 1.79
C ASN A 521 7.09 -21.68 0.30
N TYR A 522 8.05 -21.28 -0.54
CA TYR A 522 8.00 -21.52 -1.98
C TYR A 522 7.59 -22.98 -2.33
N GLN A 523 6.48 -23.14 -3.06
CA GLN A 523 5.83 -24.43 -3.41
C GLN A 523 5.39 -25.27 -2.20
N ASP A 524 5.00 -24.63 -1.09
CA ASP A 524 4.62 -25.26 0.19
C ASP A 524 5.70 -26.23 0.72
N ARG A 525 6.97 -25.92 0.45
CA ARG A 525 8.12 -26.74 0.83
C ARG A 525 8.43 -26.61 2.31
N ASP A 526 8.99 -27.68 2.88
CA ASP A 526 9.72 -27.58 4.15
C ASP A 526 10.83 -26.53 4.02
N ILE A 527 11.06 -25.76 5.08
CA ILE A 527 11.97 -24.62 5.06
C ILE A 527 13.41 -25.04 4.72
N TRP A 528 13.87 -26.19 5.20
CA TRP A 528 15.23 -26.65 4.95
C TRP A 528 15.40 -27.15 3.52
N GLU A 529 14.39 -27.85 3.00
CA GLU A 529 14.37 -28.24 1.58
C GLU A 529 14.36 -27.03 0.65
N TYR A 530 13.64 -25.97 1.03
CA TYR A 530 13.65 -24.73 0.30
C TYR A 530 15.03 -24.05 0.32
N LEU A 531 15.67 -23.94 1.48
CA LEU A 531 17.01 -23.35 1.58
C LEU A 531 18.06 -24.17 0.79
N GLU A 532 17.93 -25.50 0.77
CA GLU A 532 18.75 -26.40 -0.06
C GLU A 532 18.52 -26.17 -1.56
N LEU A 533 17.27 -25.96 -1.98
CA LEU A 533 16.93 -25.59 -3.36
C LEU A 533 17.60 -24.28 -3.78
N VAL A 534 17.54 -23.25 -2.92
CA VAL A 534 18.17 -21.95 -3.16
C VAL A 534 19.69 -22.10 -3.23
N GLU A 535 20.29 -22.91 -2.35
CA GLU A 535 21.73 -23.19 -2.38
C GLU A 535 22.15 -23.87 -3.67
N GLY A 536 21.35 -24.83 -4.15
CA GLY A 536 21.53 -25.47 -5.44
C GLY A 536 21.50 -24.47 -6.60
N TRP A 537 20.52 -23.55 -6.60
CA TRP A 537 20.43 -22.51 -7.62
C TRP A 537 21.68 -21.62 -7.65
N VAL A 538 22.13 -21.14 -6.47
CA VAL A 538 23.34 -20.30 -6.36
C VAL A 538 24.57 -21.02 -6.88
N LYS A 539 24.75 -22.31 -6.53
CA LYS A 539 25.89 -23.13 -7.00
C LYS A 539 25.88 -23.31 -8.52
N VAL A 540 24.71 -23.54 -9.11
CA VAL A 540 24.55 -23.73 -10.55
C VAL A 540 24.91 -22.47 -11.35
N HIS A 541 24.59 -21.30 -10.81
CA HIS A 541 24.74 -20.01 -11.48
C HIS A 541 26.00 -19.22 -11.06
N ALA A 542 26.78 -19.75 -10.13
CA ALA A 542 28.07 -19.20 -9.74
C ALA A 542 29.08 -19.20 -10.91
N PRO A 543 30.13 -18.36 -10.86
CA PRO A 543 31.21 -18.38 -11.85
C PRO A 543 31.83 -19.78 -11.98
N GLY A 544 31.85 -20.33 -13.20
CA GLY A 544 32.32 -21.69 -13.48
C GLY A 544 31.28 -22.80 -13.21
N GLY A 545 30.08 -22.44 -12.76
CA GLY A 545 28.94 -23.34 -12.67
C GLY A 545 28.34 -23.68 -14.03
N PRO A 546 27.54 -24.75 -14.12
CA PRO A 546 26.99 -25.25 -15.39
C PRO A 546 26.04 -24.28 -16.10
N LYS A 547 25.47 -23.30 -15.38
CA LYS A 547 24.64 -22.24 -15.95
C LYS A 547 25.02 -20.88 -15.37
N SER A 548 26.31 -20.52 -15.35
CA SER A 548 26.73 -19.19 -14.89
C SER A 548 25.89 -18.08 -15.54
N LEU A 549 25.48 -17.07 -14.75
CA LEU A 549 24.74 -15.93 -15.28
C LEU A 549 25.56 -15.21 -16.37
N CYS A 550 24.90 -14.89 -17.48
CA CYS A 550 25.54 -14.20 -18.58
C CYS A 550 25.82 -12.72 -18.22
N GLU A 551 26.89 -12.13 -18.75
CA GLU A 551 27.28 -10.75 -18.41
C GLU A 551 26.21 -9.75 -18.85
N GLU A 552 25.68 -9.91 -20.06
CA GLU A 552 24.57 -9.09 -20.59
C GLU A 552 23.27 -9.23 -19.78
N CYS A 553 23.02 -10.38 -19.14
CA CYS A 553 21.85 -10.64 -18.29
C CYS A 553 21.87 -9.80 -16.99
N THR A 554 23.05 -9.30 -16.62
CA THR A 554 23.28 -8.55 -15.37
C THR A 554 23.85 -7.15 -15.65
N ALA A 555 23.78 -6.70 -16.91
CA ALA A 555 24.30 -5.40 -17.31
C ALA A 555 23.46 -4.26 -16.69
N PRO A 556 24.07 -3.10 -16.35
CA PRO A 556 23.35 -1.95 -15.80
C PRO A 556 22.20 -1.43 -16.69
N SER A 557 22.22 -1.69 -18.00
CA SER A 557 21.15 -1.34 -18.94
C SER A 557 19.82 -2.06 -18.65
N THR A 558 19.86 -3.18 -17.93
CA THR A 558 18.68 -3.95 -17.52
C THR A 558 17.88 -3.26 -16.41
N ARG A 559 18.49 -2.33 -15.64
CA ARG A 559 17.87 -1.66 -14.48
C ARG A 559 16.63 -0.85 -14.85
N GLY A 560 15.47 -1.30 -14.40
CA GLY A 560 14.19 -0.61 -14.39
C GLY A 560 13.94 0.28 -13.17
N ASN A 561 12.68 0.74 -13.06
CA ASN A 561 12.16 1.51 -11.91
C ASN A 561 13.09 2.65 -11.48
N VAL A 562 13.68 3.36 -12.45
CA VAL A 562 14.65 4.44 -12.21
C VAL A 562 13.91 5.65 -11.64
N TRP A 563 14.39 6.21 -10.51
CA TRP A 563 13.69 7.28 -9.79
C TRP A 563 13.29 8.47 -10.66
N ASP A 564 14.20 8.95 -11.52
CA ASP A 564 13.94 10.10 -12.39
C ASP A 564 12.84 9.82 -13.42
N GLU A 565 12.72 8.57 -13.90
CA GLU A 565 11.62 8.14 -14.78
C GLU A 565 10.29 8.09 -14.02
N VAL A 566 10.31 7.50 -12.82
CA VAL A 566 9.13 7.35 -11.95
C VAL A 566 8.55 8.72 -11.56
N ILE A 567 9.39 9.63 -11.05
CA ILE A 567 8.90 10.95 -10.60
C ILE A 567 8.50 11.85 -11.78
N LYS A 568 9.15 11.71 -12.94
CA LYS A 568 8.74 12.44 -14.15
C LYS A 568 7.38 11.97 -14.66
N TYR A 569 7.11 10.66 -14.60
CA TYR A 569 5.84 10.09 -15.06
C TYR A 569 4.69 10.38 -14.08
N GLY A 570 4.95 10.24 -12.78
CA GLY A 570 3.91 10.21 -11.76
C GLY A 570 3.92 11.32 -10.72
N GLY A 571 4.96 12.14 -10.66
CA GLY A 571 5.13 13.16 -9.62
C GLY A 571 4.27 14.41 -9.80
N ARG A 572 4.46 15.39 -8.92
CA ARG A 572 3.67 16.64 -8.91
C ARG A 572 3.63 17.37 -10.25
N ASN A 573 4.76 17.46 -10.94
CA ASN A 573 4.84 18.14 -12.24
C ASN A 573 3.96 17.45 -13.29
N ALA A 574 3.94 16.12 -13.33
CA ALA A 574 3.05 15.37 -14.20
C ALA A 574 1.58 15.64 -13.85
N ALA A 575 1.25 15.65 -12.56
CA ALA A 575 -0.11 15.98 -12.11
C ALA A 575 -0.58 17.36 -12.56
N VAL A 576 0.28 18.38 -12.50
CA VAL A 576 -0.01 19.72 -13.00
C VAL A 576 -0.17 19.74 -14.52
N GLN A 577 0.72 19.07 -15.27
CA GLN A 577 0.68 19.04 -16.73
C GLN A 577 -0.59 18.35 -17.30
N ARG A 578 -1.17 17.41 -16.55
CA ARG A 578 -2.46 16.80 -16.92
C ARG A 578 -3.63 17.78 -16.87
N GLN A 579 -3.52 18.87 -16.10
CA GLN A 579 -4.57 19.88 -16.00
C GLN A 579 -4.53 20.88 -17.17
N ALA A 580 -5.69 21.46 -17.48
CA ALA A 580 -5.81 22.66 -18.31
C ALA A 580 -7.12 23.39 -18.01
N ASP A 581 -7.09 24.72 -18.07
CA ASP A 581 -8.28 25.55 -18.01
C ASP A 581 -9.18 25.32 -19.25
N PRO A 582 -10.51 25.53 -19.12
CA PRO A 582 -11.40 25.54 -20.26
C PRO A 582 -11.00 26.65 -21.24
N ARG A 583 -11.28 26.46 -22.53
CA ARG A 583 -10.85 27.41 -23.56
C ARG A 583 -11.91 27.55 -24.64
N ILE A 584 -12.26 28.80 -24.97
CA ILE A 584 -13.09 29.11 -26.13
C ILE A 584 -12.24 28.95 -27.41
N GLU A 585 -12.77 28.29 -28.43
CA GLU A 585 -12.11 28.08 -29.72
C GLU A 585 -12.44 29.22 -30.69
N GLY A 586 -11.50 29.56 -31.58
CA GLY A 586 -11.69 30.56 -32.63
C GLY A 586 -11.11 31.94 -32.32
N ALA A 587 -11.56 32.95 -33.08
CA ALA A 587 -11.07 34.32 -33.02
C ALA A 587 -11.54 35.07 -31.76
N ASP A 588 -10.77 36.06 -31.32
CA ASP A 588 -11.06 36.89 -30.12
C ASP A 588 -12.36 37.72 -30.22
N LYS A 589 -13.01 37.70 -31.40
CA LYS A 589 -14.27 38.37 -31.67
C LYS A 589 -15.23 37.49 -32.47
N VAL A 590 -16.47 37.39 -32.00
CA VAL A 590 -17.57 36.60 -32.59
C VAL A 590 -18.81 37.51 -32.72
N SER A 591 -19.68 37.32 -33.69
CA SER A 591 -20.92 38.13 -33.82
C SER A 591 -22.08 37.57 -33.00
N VAL A 592 -23.06 38.40 -32.66
CA VAL A 592 -24.34 37.93 -32.09
C VAL A 592 -24.97 36.91 -33.04
N GLY A 593 -25.49 35.81 -32.50
CA GLY A 593 -26.07 34.72 -33.29
C GLY A 593 -25.06 33.72 -33.87
N GLN A 594 -23.75 33.97 -33.78
CA GLN A 594 -22.72 33.02 -34.21
C GLN A 594 -22.39 32.03 -33.07
N ILE A 595 -22.28 30.74 -33.41
CA ILE A 595 -21.96 29.69 -32.43
C ILE A 595 -20.52 29.85 -31.93
N VAL A 596 -20.39 29.95 -30.62
CA VAL A 596 -19.13 29.87 -29.88
C VAL A 596 -18.92 28.42 -29.46
N ARG A 597 -17.72 27.87 -29.68
CA ARG A 597 -17.33 26.52 -29.24
C ARG A 597 -16.27 26.64 -28.15
N ALA A 598 -16.28 25.74 -27.17
CA ALA A 598 -15.27 25.71 -26.11
C ALA A 598 -15.00 24.30 -25.62
N ASN A 599 -13.74 24.02 -25.30
CA ASN A 599 -13.34 22.84 -24.57
C ASN A 599 -13.49 23.07 -23.06
N VAL A 600 -13.90 22.04 -22.31
CA VAL A 600 -14.17 22.11 -20.86
C VAL A 600 -12.91 22.04 -19.96
N GLY A 601 -11.73 22.09 -20.55
CA GLY A 601 -10.44 21.92 -19.90
C GLY A 601 -10.04 20.46 -19.77
N ARG A 602 -8.90 20.23 -19.12
CA ARG A 602 -8.45 18.91 -18.70
C ARG A 602 -8.39 18.85 -17.18
N TRP A 603 -8.88 17.74 -16.65
CA TRP A 603 -8.94 17.47 -15.22
C TRP A 603 -8.41 16.08 -14.95
N ASP A 604 -8.09 15.78 -13.70
CA ASP A 604 -7.73 14.41 -13.34
C ASP A 604 -8.89 13.43 -13.61
N PRO A 605 -8.59 12.15 -13.92
CA PRO A 605 -9.60 11.11 -14.06
C PRO A 605 -10.55 11.02 -12.85
N GLY A 606 -11.85 10.80 -13.13
CA GLY A 606 -12.90 10.70 -12.11
C GLY A 606 -13.51 12.02 -11.63
N VAL A 607 -13.00 13.17 -12.09
CA VAL A 607 -13.64 14.47 -11.79
C VAL A 607 -14.95 14.60 -12.57
N LYS A 608 -16.06 14.81 -11.87
CA LYS A 608 -17.36 15.12 -12.45
C LYS A 608 -17.44 16.61 -12.77
N LEU A 609 -17.90 16.96 -13.98
CA LEU A 609 -17.87 18.33 -14.47
C LEU A 609 -19.28 18.89 -14.70
N THR A 610 -19.48 20.13 -14.30
CA THR A 610 -20.60 20.97 -14.72
C THR A 610 -20.08 22.23 -15.38
N ALA A 611 -20.85 22.79 -16.31
CA ALA A 611 -20.46 23.96 -17.07
C ALA A 611 -21.57 25.03 -17.07
N GLN A 612 -21.18 26.29 -17.20
CA GLN A 612 -22.09 27.42 -17.32
C GLN A 612 -21.50 28.50 -18.23
N TRP A 613 -22.30 28.97 -19.18
CA TRP A 613 -21.95 30.12 -20.00
C TRP A 613 -22.29 31.42 -19.27
N ILE A 614 -21.36 32.36 -19.32
CA ILE A 614 -21.48 33.69 -18.74
C ILE A 614 -21.43 34.71 -19.87
N LEU A 615 -22.41 35.62 -19.91
CA LEU A 615 -22.43 36.76 -20.81
C LEU A 615 -22.51 38.04 -19.98
N ASN A 616 -21.54 38.95 -20.17
CA ASN A 616 -21.46 40.21 -19.41
C ASN A 616 -21.46 40.01 -17.89
N SER A 617 -20.68 39.03 -17.43
CA SER A 617 -20.55 38.66 -16.00
C SER A 617 -21.85 38.18 -15.35
N LYS A 618 -22.86 37.81 -16.15
CA LYS A 618 -24.11 37.20 -15.67
C LYS A 618 -24.29 35.80 -16.29
N PRO A 619 -24.89 34.85 -15.54
CA PRO A 619 -25.31 33.58 -16.12
C PRO A 619 -26.13 33.77 -17.38
N ALA A 620 -25.68 33.17 -18.48
CA ALA A 620 -26.39 33.12 -19.75
C ALA A 620 -27.24 31.86 -19.90
N CYS A 621 -27.01 30.86 -19.04
CA CYS A 621 -27.77 29.62 -18.94
C CYS A 621 -27.69 29.05 -17.52
N GLU A 622 -28.51 28.05 -17.24
CA GLU A 622 -28.33 27.19 -16.06
C GLU A 622 -27.06 26.35 -16.18
N THR A 623 -26.58 25.82 -15.05
CA THR A 623 -25.47 24.87 -15.03
C THR A 623 -25.89 23.54 -15.65
N PHE A 624 -25.05 22.93 -16.47
CA PHE A 624 -25.32 21.64 -17.11
C PHE A 624 -24.14 20.69 -16.97
N ALA A 625 -24.41 19.37 -16.85
CA ALA A 625 -23.37 18.36 -16.75
C ALA A 625 -22.62 18.19 -18.07
N VAL A 626 -21.30 17.99 -17.99
CA VAL A 626 -20.43 17.78 -19.16
C VAL A 626 -19.44 16.65 -18.89
N LYS A 627 -19.02 15.94 -19.94
CA LYS A 627 -18.01 14.88 -19.84
C LYS A 627 -16.60 15.46 -19.91
N GLN A 628 -15.64 14.75 -19.34
CA GLN A 628 -14.21 15.04 -19.54
C GLN A 628 -13.87 15.11 -21.03
N GLY A 629 -13.08 16.12 -21.44
CA GLY A 629 -12.66 16.32 -22.83
C GLY A 629 -13.77 16.77 -23.79
N ALA A 630 -14.99 17.04 -23.31
CA ALA A 630 -16.08 17.49 -24.16
C ALA A 630 -15.84 18.89 -24.73
N ASN A 631 -16.42 19.13 -25.91
CA ASN A 631 -16.62 20.46 -26.46
C ASN A 631 -18.09 20.86 -26.29
N VAL A 632 -18.31 22.08 -25.83
CA VAL A 632 -19.63 22.67 -25.60
C VAL A 632 -19.82 23.89 -26.48
N THR A 633 -21.07 24.25 -26.73
CA THR A 633 -21.41 25.36 -27.62
C THR A 633 -22.38 26.33 -26.98
N TYR A 634 -22.31 27.60 -27.39
CA TYR A 634 -23.27 28.62 -27.00
C TYR A 634 -23.46 29.63 -28.11
N THR A 635 -24.69 30.10 -28.30
CA THR A 635 -25.04 31.13 -29.27
C THR A 635 -25.37 32.41 -28.51
N PRO A 636 -24.51 33.45 -28.54
CA PRO A 636 -24.76 34.70 -27.83
C PRO A 636 -25.99 35.43 -28.38
N THR A 637 -26.85 35.87 -27.48
CA THR A 637 -28.08 36.62 -27.81
C THR A 637 -27.90 38.14 -27.70
N ALA A 638 -26.78 38.59 -27.13
CA ALA A 638 -26.45 40.00 -26.97
C ALA A 638 -24.94 40.23 -27.08
N LYS A 639 -24.56 41.46 -27.35
CA LYS A 639 -23.16 41.89 -27.38
C LYS A 639 -22.52 41.84 -26.01
N GLY A 640 -21.20 41.83 -26.00
CA GLY A 640 -20.41 41.99 -24.78
C GLY A 640 -19.35 40.92 -24.65
N HIS A 641 -19.13 40.34 -23.47
CA HIS A 641 -18.09 39.32 -23.30
C HIS A 641 -18.68 37.98 -22.88
N VAL A 642 -18.39 36.94 -23.66
CA VAL A 642 -18.72 35.56 -23.32
C VAL A 642 -17.55 34.89 -22.62
N GLN A 643 -17.85 34.02 -21.64
CA GLN A 643 -16.90 33.18 -20.93
C GLN A 643 -17.57 31.86 -20.54
N LEU A 644 -16.86 30.75 -20.69
CA LEU A 644 -17.25 29.46 -20.11
C LEU A 644 -16.64 29.31 -18.71
N LEU A 645 -17.46 28.95 -17.73
CA LEU A 645 -17.07 28.46 -16.42
C LEU A 645 -17.29 26.95 -16.36
N VAL A 646 -16.31 26.20 -15.83
CA VAL A 646 -16.42 24.75 -15.63
C VAL A 646 -16.07 24.45 -14.18
N THR A 647 -17.00 23.82 -13.46
CA THR A 647 -16.83 23.38 -12.07
C THR A 647 -16.56 21.89 -12.03
N GLY A 648 -15.46 21.50 -11.40
CA GLY A 648 -15.08 20.12 -11.18
C GLY A 648 -15.26 19.68 -9.74
N GLU A 649 -15.80 18.49 -9.55
CA GLU A 649 -16.01 17.86 -8.25
C GLU A 649 -15.51 16.41 -8.27
N LYS A 650 -14.72 16.05 -7.25
CA LYS A 650 -14.27 14.67 -7.00
C LYS A 650 -14.08 14.50 -5.50
N ARG A 651 -14.36 13.30 -4.98
CA ARG A 651 -14.08 12.95 -3.59
C ARG A 651 -12.61 13.22 -3.26
N ASN A 652 -12.33 13.79 -2.09
CA ASN A 652 -10.98 14.19 -1.64
C ASN A 652 -10.32 15.31 -2.46
N TYR A 653 -11.04 15.95 -3.39
CA TYR A 653 -10.61 17.14 -4.10
C TYR A 653 -11.43 18.34 -3.61
N ALA A 654 -10.83 19.53 -3.64
CA ALA A 654 -11.59 20.74 -3.48
C ALA A 654 -12.45 20.95 -4.73
N THR A 655 -13.73 21.31 -4.56
CA THR A 655 -14.56 21.80 -5.66
C THR A 655 -13.93 23.07 -6.22
N GLU A 656 -13.67 23.09 -7.53
CA GLU A 656 -12.97 24.18 -8.20
C GLU A 656 -13.75 24.61 -9.45
N THR A 657 -13.93 25.93 -9.64
CA THR A 657 -14.45 26.49 -10.89
C THR A 657 -13.33 27.16 -11.69
N ARG A 658 -13.01 26.61 -12.86
CA ARG A 658 -12.06 27.19 -13.82
C ARG A 658 -12.78 28.04 -14.85
N LYS A 659 -12.10 29.09 -15.32
CA LYS A 659 -12.66 30.07 -16.25
C LYS A 659 -11.86 30.07 -17.54
N SER A 660 -12.56 30.08 -18.66
CA SER A 660 -11.93 30.31 -19.96
C SER A 660 -11.54 31.76 -20.17
N GLN A 661 -10.81 32.05 -21.25
CA GLN A 661 -10.62 33.43 -21.69
C GLN A 661 -11.95 34.09 -22.06
N ARG A 662 -12.01 35.42 -21.95
CA ARG A 662 -13.19 36.20 -22.38
C ARG A 662 -13.09 36.48 -23.87
N VAL A 663 -14.18 36.27 -24.60
CA VAL A 663 -14.28 36.56 -26.04
C VAL A 663 -15.31 37.66 -26.27
N LEU A 664 -14.96 38.65 -27.10
CA LEU A 664 -15.82 39.79 -27.39
C LEU A 664 -16.90 39.40 -28.41
N ILE A 665 -18.16 39.60 -28.05
CA ILE A 665 -19.31 39.47 -28.93
C ILE A 665 -19.61 40.83 -29.57
N GLY A 666 -19.28 40.94 -30.85
CA GLY A 666 -19.56 42.06 -31.74
C GLY A 666 -21.00 42.08 -32.26
N ARG A 667 -21.28 43.02 -33.17
CA ARG A 667 -22.58 43.07 -33.88
C ARG A 667 -22.79 41.83 -34.70
#